data_AF-V8CBN2-F1
#
_entry.id   AF-V8CBN2-F1
#
_cell.length_a   1.000
_cell.length_b   1.000
_cell.length_c   1.000
_cell.angle_alpha   90.00
_cell.angle_beta   90.00
_cell.angle_gamma   90.00
#
_symmetry.space_group_name_H-M   'P 1'
#
loop_
_entity.id
_entity.type
_entity.pdbx_description
1 polymer ?
#
loop_
_entity_poly.entity_id
_entity_poly.type
_entity_poly.pdbx_seq_one_letter_code
_entity_poly.pdbx_strand_id
1 'polypeptide(L)'
;MKKYMKRVLLMATCAILGSLNVMRAGHNQPGAPCVKMHFAGKTGSKYALLIMGAEAGEYTLDWGDGKTHKGKLNKTATRIQGNIEAQDLTIYGNIAVLECSNNQLTTLDVTKLPALTHLISRKNFVRDLDVSGNPELKLLYVQDSPLEQLDLTHNSKIDSLILTNNRLKELTLASHPTLELLMCTSNAQLKHLNLKDCPKLKHLDALQTLVDEYDLSKNSELRYVAVGLGRPLRTLSLPTNNKIDTLMVPAAGLKTIDLSQTKQLKLLGIDNNYELSQLDLTGMTQLKALSCEGNALTSLNLSACRNLESLVCNNNQLTTLDVSGLNKLETLTCFSNDLATLNLTGCTSMKNLDCSVNPKLSTADFPRSLTSLNCSSCNFTQIETTKLPLLTNLTCDGNQIGTLNLTAQTKLTAINCGNNKIEQLDFSNCTSLLDVVIAGNPISGGIGFNNCNNLRYVSVNNTKLDACALNAMYRSLREKRPEDDESDLHGILLYNNVPGASKVSNTQIATDKGWMVSVVGDGTGCQEEGDRIKKVVVSVDKAGELEDKIPENVWLDVVDTLKIVGPLNSYDLRWVRKFCGSDEYGALIPTTLKRIDLSEVTFVSTGDTSDSYYIFTDDMGKDRKYFVDGAKPTLLPEKLFFKCCSIESVVLPKHIREIGIGAFFKCVSMKEVLIPDEVTEIQNTAFGVCDALETIQLPSKLKTMSNYVFTYCAKLKEVTIPDGVTKINKRTFDQTPKLKKLTLPKSLRELAIEAFFGANGLEQIQIPDGITTLPESAFGMCEALKKAELPASLTKIDKNAFQDCHNLETIELKEGLKHIAVYAFQNCKKLHNVTLPNSLEIIENEAFLNCNDMAGLKLGSGLKTIGEKAFFHNHGIESLEIPMATEMIDYAAFAECLGLKRVALGMSAAKLIDNPFLGCAALQSFEVDANNEKYAVENGTLYAKDYTTLYIYPNGKNDKNFTMNASTKKVADFAFWYCKNLEKVEFSPAFNEFGYRAFCGCSGLNSLTVKTSAPVENPYTDDVFEGVKRETCTLTVPAGSKQAYSASRTWKDFNIVEATPDAIESVYSEKPTVQNHENSIVVSGVASQFNTVVLYNLTGCKLAEVAVQSGNARIDATGVPSGVYVITLRGAKRSCSLKLIRR
;
A
#
# COMPACT_ATOMS: atom_id res chain seq x y z
N MET A 1 -40.61 12.83 -41.02
CA MET A 1 -41.05 12.08 -42.22
C MET A 1 -40.05 10.97 -42.52
N LYS A 2 -40.12 9.81 -41.86
CA LYS A 2 -40.63 8.57 -42.47
C LYS A 2 -41.44 8.79 -43.76
N LYS A 3 -41.11 7.99 -44.78
CA LYS A 3 -41.88 7.65 -45.99
C LYS A 3 -42.10 8.78 -47.00
N TYR A 4 -41.33 8.75 -48.09
CA TYR A 4 -41.94 8.73 -49.42
C TYR A 4 -41.08 7.86 -50.36
N MET A 5 -41.70 6.79 -50.85
CA MET A 5 -41.37 5.94 -52.00
C MET A 5 -40.20 4.94 -51.99
N LYS A 6 -40.56 3.74 -51.54
CA LYS A 6 -40.42 2.45 -52.26
C LYS A 6 -40.43 2.56 -53.80
N ARG A 7 -39.63 1.68 -54.44
CA ARG A 7 -39.71 1.19 -55.85
C ARG A 7 -39.23 2.22 -56.87
N VAL A 8 -38.21 1.96 -57.69
CA VAL A 8 -38.16 1.00 -58.83
C VAL A 8 -36.66 0.84 -59.17
N LEU A 9 -36.01 -0.34 -59.16
CA LEU A 9 -36.01 -1.44 -60.16
C LEU A 9 -35.06 -2.51 -59.53
N LEU A 10 -35.41 -3.73 -59.10
CA LEU A 10 -36.04 -4.91 -59.69
C LEU A 10 -35.34 -5.48 -60.96
N MET A 11 -34.61 -6.57 -60.75
CA MET A 11 -34.36 -7.75 -61.64
C MET A 11 -33.02 -7.91 -62.38
N ALA A 12 -32.63 -9.20 -62.39
CA ALA A 12 -31.58 -9.90 -63.13
C ALA A 12 -30.17 -9.83 -62.51
N THR A 13 -29.52 -10.90 -62.06
CA THR A 13 -29.55 -12.31 -62.55
C THR A 13 -29.22 -13.34 -61.46
N CYS A 14 -29.95 -14.46 -61.50
CA CYS A 14 -29.76 -15.70 -60.74
C CYS A 14 -28.62 -16.59 -61.28
N ALA A 15 -28.14 -17.46 -60.37
CA ALA A 15 -27.74 -18.87 -60.57
C ALA A 15 -26.40 -19.22 -61.28
N ILE A 16 -25.54 -20.02 -60.63
CA ILE A 16 -25.35 -21.48 -60.84
C ILE A 16 -24.17 -22.06 -60.00
N LEU A 17 -24.50 -23.12 -59.26
CA LEU A 17 -23.78 -24.34 -58.79
C LEU A 17 -22.35 -24.33 -58.20
N GLY A 18 -22.24 -25.06 -57.08
CA GLY A 18 -20.98 -25.63 -56.56
C GLY A 18 -21.16 -26.29 -55.17
N SER A 19 -21.66 -27.52 -55.14
CA SER A 19 -22.00 -28.33 -53.97
C SER A 19 -20.82 -29.05 -53.28
N LEU A 20 -21.06 -29.44 -52.02
CA LEU A 20 -20.47 -30.55 -51.23
C LEU A 20 -19.08 -30.36 -50.56
N ASN A 21 -19.10 -30.29 -49.23
CA ASN A 21 -18.62 -31.41 -48.39
C ASN A 21 -19.27 -31.34 -46.99
N VAL A 22 -20.23 -32.23 -46.76
CA VAL A 22 -20.73 -32.59 -45.43
C VAL A 22 -19.97 -33.86 -45.03
N MET A 23 -19.09 -33.75 -44.04
CA MET A 23 -18.67 -34.91 -43.25
C MET A 23 -19.32 -34.86 -41.87
N ARG A 24 -19.87 -36.01 -41.52
CA ARG A 24 -20.75 -36.35 -40.40
C ARG A 24 -20.35 -35.72 -39.05
N ALA A 25 -21.26 -34.93 -38.48
CA ALA A 25 -21.44 -34.81 -37.04
C ALA A 25 -22.76 -35.52 -36.67
N GLY A 26 -22.68 -36.45 -35.72
CA GLY A 26 -23.80 -37.27 -35.27
C GLY A 26 -24.97 -36.43 -34.75
N HIS A 27 -26.18 -36.89 -35.10
CA HIS A 27 -27.51 -36.50 -34.60
C HIS A 27 -27.62 -35.16 -33.85
N ASN A 28 -27.79 -34.08 -34.63
CA ASN A 28 -28.33 -32.79 -34.17
C ASN A 28 -29.59 -32.54 -35.02
N GLN A 29 -30.79 -32.77 -34.49
CA GLN A 29 -32.08 -32.28 -35.00
C GLN A 29 -33.19 -32.56 -33.98
N PRO A 30 -34.20 -31.68 -33.85
CA PRO A 30 -34.78 -30.94 -34.99
C PRO A 30 -35.05 -29.43 -34.76
N GLY A 31 -34.52 -28.46 -35.54
CA GLY A 31 -33.56 -28.46 -36.65
C GLY A 31 -32.73 -27.16 -36.60
N ALA A 32 -31.40 -27.33 -36.63
CA ALA A 32 -30.30 -26.36 -36.43
C ALA A 32 -30.45 -25.03 -37.17
N PRO A 33 -29.74 -23.91 -36.87
CA PRO A 33 -28.68 -23.55 -35.88
C PRO A 33 -29.00 -23.68 -34.38
N CYS A 34 -28.00 -23.63 -33.47
CA CYS A 34 -28.24 -23.63 -32.02
C CYS A 34 -27.27 -22.75 -31.21
N VAL A 35 -27.70 -22.32 -30.02
CA VAL A 35 -26.87 -21.72 -28.94
C VAL A 35 -26.89 -22.63 -27.72
N LYS A 36 -25.75 -22.76 -27.04
CA LYS A 36 -25.65 -23.45 -25.74
C LYS A 36 -25.12 -22.51 -24.67
N MET A 37 -25.67 -22.61 -23.47
CA MET A 37 -25.31 -21.77 -22.33
C MET A 37 -25.19 -22.62 -21.07
N HIS A 38 -24.19 -22.34 -20.24
CA HIS A 38 -24.05 -22.91 -18.91
C HIS A 38 -24.14 -21.80 -17.85
N PHE A 39 -24.94 -22.02 -16.80
CA PHE A 39 -25.26 -21.05 -15.77
C PHE A 39 -24.61 -21.42 -14.43
N ALA A 40 -24.03 -20.43 -13.74
CA ALA A 40 -23.51 -20.63 -12.37
C ALA A 40 -24.62 -20.71 -11.29
N GLY A 41 -25.84 -20.30 -11.61
CA GLY A 41 -26.96 -20.24 -10.66
C GLY A 41 -27.45 -21.61 -10.19
N LYS A 42 -28.10 -21.64 -9.02
CA LYS A 42 -28.79 -22.85 -8.50
C LYS A 42 -30.04 -23.15 -9.35
N THR A 43 -30.41 -24.42 -9.48
CA THR A 43 -31.71 -24.84 -10.05
C THR A 43 -32.85 -24.01 -9.45
N GLY A 44 -33.76 -23.52 -10.29
CA GLY A 44 -34.83 -22.59 -9.91
C GLY A 44 -34.49 -21.10 -10.06
N SER A 45 -33.26 -20.75 -10.42
CA SER A 45 -32.88 -19.35 -10.69
C SER A 45 -33.63 -18.79 -11.90
N LYS A 46 -34.12 -17.55 -11.79
CA LYS A 46 -34.76 -16.84 -12.90
C LYS A 46 -33.73 -16.38 -13.91
N TYR A 47 -34.01 -16.57 -15.19
CA TYR A 47 -33.23 -16.00 -16.29
C TYR A 47 -34.14 -15.23 -17.25
N ALA A 48 -33.54 -14.35 -18.04
CA ALA A 48 -34.23 -13.68 -19.13
C ALA A 48 -33.28 -13.50 -20.32
N LEU A 49 -33.76 -13.90 -21.49
CA LEU A 49 -33.03 -13.83 -22.75
C LEU A 49 -33.90 -13.13 -23.78
N LEU A 50 -33.28 -12.53 -24.78
CA LEU A 50 -33.98 -11.93 -25.90
C LEU A 50 -33.36 -12.46 -27.18
N ILE A 51 -34.22 -13.04 -28.03
CA ILE A 51 -33.83 -13.61 -29.30
C ILE A 51 -34.63 -12.96 -30.44
N MET A 52 -34.02 -12.82 -31.60
CA MET A 52 -34.69 -12.41 -32.83
C MET A 52 -34.13 -13.23 -34.00
N GLY A 53 -35.01 -13.64 -34.91
CA GLY A 53 -34.63 -14.37 -36.12
C GLY A 53 -34.33 -13.46 -37.29
N ALA A 54 -33.48 -13.93 -38.22
CA ALA A 54 -33.30 -13.28 -39.51
C ALA A 54 -34.62 -13.25 -40.29
N GLU A 55 -35.42 -14.31 -40.12
CA GLU A 55 -36.77 -14.46 -40.67
C GLU A 55 -37.75 -14.93 -39.60
N ALA A 56 -39.05 -14.78 -39.88
CA ALA A 56 -40.06 -15.35 -39.02
C ALA A 56 -40.02 -16.87 -39.14
N GLY A 57 -40.10 -17.58 -38.02
CA GLY A 57 -39.98 -19.03 -37.98
C GLY A 57 -40.29 -19.58 -36.58
N GLU A 58 -39.71 -20.73 -36.26
CA GLU A 58 -39.85 -21.37 -34.96
C GLU A 58 -38.48 -21.48 -34.26
N TYR A 59 -38.50 -21.49 -32.93
CA TYR A 59 -37.36 -21.92 -32.12
C TYR A 59 -37.79 -23.04 -31.18
N THR A 60 -36.83 -23.90 -30.83
CA THR A 60 -37.00 -24.97 -29.83
C THR A 60 -36.05 -24.69 -28.67
N LEU A 61 -36.51 -24.89 -27.44
CA LEU A 61 -35.82 -24.55 -26.21
C LEU A 61 -35.74 -25.77 -25.27
N ASP A 62 -34.55 -26.12 -24.81
CA ASP A 62 -34.29 -27.25 -23.92
C ASP A 62 -33.57 -26.75 -22.66
N TRP A 63 -34.21 -26.93 -21.50
CA TRP A 63 -33.72 -26.51 -20.18
C TRP A 63 -32.67 -27.45 -19.57
N GLY A 64 -32.14 -28.39 -20.35
CA GLY A 64 -31.17 -29.38 -19.89
C GLY A 64 -31.80 -30.56 -19.15
N ASP A 65 -33.13 -30.59 -18.99
CA ASP A 65 -33.90 -31.71 -18.45
C ASP A 65 -34.33 -32.71 -19.53
N GLY A 66 -33.98 -32.45 -20.80
CA GLY A 66 -34.35 -33.25 -21.96
C GLY A 66 -35.75 -32.98 -22.49
N LYS A 67 -36.50 -32.01 -21.94
CA LYS A 67 -37.81 -31.58 -22.45
C LYS A 67 -37.68 -30.33 -23.31
N THR A 68 -38.22 -30.42 -24.52
CA THR A 68 -38.18 -29.32 -25.49
C THR A 68 -39.49 -28.51 -25.52
N HIS A 69 -39.37 -27.19 -25.54
CA HIS A 69 -40.47 -26.24 -25.69
C HIS A 69 -40.36 -25.52 -27.04
N LYS A 70 -41.46 -25.45 -27.81
CA LYS A 70 -41.48 -24.72 -29.09
C LYS A 70 -42.06 -23.31 -28.92
N GLY A 71 -41.47 -22.34 -29.59
CA GLY A 71 -41.95 -20.95 -29.64
C GLY A 71 -41.82 -20.33 -31.02
N LYS A 72 -42.43 -19.15 -31.21
CA LYS A 72 -42.34 -18.38 -32.45
C LYS A 72 -41.11 -17.46 -32.44
N LEU A 73 -40.26 -17.60 -33.45
CA LEU A 73 -39.14 -16.71 -33.71
C LEU A 73 -39.61 -15.57 -34.62
N ASN A 74 -39.43 -14.33 -34.19
CA ASN A 74 -39.89 -13.14 -34.91
C ASN A 74 -38.71 -12.32 -35.45
N LYS A 75 -39.00 -11.46 -36.44
CA LYS A 75 -38.10 -10.38 -36.89
C LYS A 75 -38.06 -9.19 -35.92
N THR A 76 -38.72 -9.31 -34.78
CA THR A 76 -38.69 -8.39 -33.64
C THR A 76 -38.22 -9.16 -32.42
N ALA A 77 -37.69 -8.46 -31.42
CA ALA A 77 -37.25 -9.05 -30.18
C ALA A 77 -38.34 -9.92 -29.52
N THR A 78 -38.04 -11.21 -29.34
CA THR A 78 -38.84 -12.16 -28.57
C THR A 78 -38.14 -12.37 -27.23
N ARG A 79 -38.81 -12.03 -26.13
CA ARG A 79 -38.31 -12.29 -24.77
C ARG A 79 -38.63 -13.72 -24.36
N ILE A 80 -37.63 -14.43 -23.86
CA ILE A 80 -37.73 -15.75 -23.23
C ILE A 80 -37.39 -15.58 -21.76
N GLN A 81 -38.22 -16.10 -20.88
CA GLN A 81 -38.04 -16.03 -19.44
C GLN A 81 -38.57 -17.30 -18.77
N GLY A 82 -37.99 -17.63 -17.63
CA GLY A 82 -38.42 -18.74 -16.79
C GLY A 82 -37.37 -19.08 -15.74
N ASN A 83 -37.49 -20.26 -15.16
CA ASN A 83 -36.59 -20.76 -14.13
C ASN A 83 -35.74 -21.88 -14.72
N ILE A 84 -34.43 -21.89 -14.46
CA ILE A 84 -33.58 -22.98 -14.94
C ILE A 84 -33.95 -24.29 -14.23
N GLU A 85 -34.26 -25.34 -14.99
CA GLU A 85 -34.55 -26.67 -14.45
C GLU A 85 -33.26 -27.51 -14.31
N ALA A 86 -32.23 -27.21 -15.11
CA ALA A 86 -30.85 -27.66 -14.96
C ALA A 86 -29.86 -26.51 -15.25
N GLN A 87 -28.55 -26.72 -15.06
CA GLN A 87 -27.54 -25.68 -15.27
C GLN A 87 -27.21 -25.40 -16.75
N ASP A 88 -27.78 -26.16 -17.68
CA ASP A 88 -27.56 -26.02 -19.12
C ASP A 88 -28.83 -25.57 -19.84
N LEU A 89 -28.67 -24.73 -20.86
CA LEU A 89 -29.73 -24.34 -21.77
C LEU A 89 -29.27 -24.52 -23.22
N THR A 90 -30.10 -25.15 -24.04
CA THR A 90 -29.91 -25.18 -25.49
C THR A 90 -31.10 -24.55 -26.21
N ILE A 91 -30.83 -23.63 -27.14
CA ILE A 91 -31.85 -23.05 -28.03
C ILE A 91 -31.53 -23.45 -29.47
N TYR A 92 -32.49 -24.01 -30.18
CA TYR A 92 -32.43 -24.34 -31.60
C TYR A 92 -33.26 -23.32 -32.39
N GLY A 93 -32.74 -22.80 -33.48
CA GLY A 93 -33.42 -21.86 -34.36
C GLY A 93 -32.46 -20.90 -35.05
N ASN A 94 -32.90 -20.30 -36.15
CA ASN A 94 -32.09 -19.37 -36.96
C ASN A 94 -32.02 -17.96 -36.34
N ILE A 95 -31.32 -17.86 -35.20
CA ILE A 95 -31.20 -16.63 -34.40
C ILE A 95 -30.22 -15.66 -35.07
N ALA A 96 -30.68 -14.43 -35.29
CA ALA A 96 -29.89 -13.31 -35.81
C ALA A 96 -29.47 -12.31 -34.72
N VAL A 97 -30.18 -12.23 -33.59
CA VAL A 97 -29.78 -11.41 -32.45
C VAL A 97 -29.98 -12.19 -31.17
N LEU A 98 -28.95 -12.22 -30.33
CA LEU A 98 -28.95 -12.84 -29.03
C LEU A 98 -28.51 -11.83 -27.97
N GLU A 99 -29.41 -11.56 -27.03
CA GLU A 99 -29.14 -10.76 -25.84
C GLU A 99 -29.35 -11.64 -24.61
N CYS A 100 -28.27 -11.85 -23.87
CA CYS A 100 -28.21 -12.79 -22.75
C CYS A 100 -27.56 -12.17 -21.51
N SER A 101 -27.63 -10.85 -21.38
CA SER A 101 -27.08 -10.13 -20.22
C SER A 101 -27.72 -10.53 -18.88
N ASN A 102 -26.92 -10.43 -17.81
CA ASN A 102 -27.33 -10.59 -16.41
C ASN A 102 -27.93 -11.96 -16.10
N ASN A 103 -27.31 -13.02 -16.61
CA ASN A 103 -27.76 -14.40 -16.45
C ASN A 103 -26.74 -15.30 -15.76
N GLN A 104 -25.62 -14.75 -15.26
CA GLN A 104 -24.56 -15.52 -14.57
C GLN A 104 -23.99 -16.66 -15.44
N LEU A 105 -23.87 -16.44 -16.76
CA LEU A 105 -23.36 -17.43 -17.69
C LEU A 105 -21.87 -17.67 -17.48
N THR A 106 -21.44 -18.91 -17.31
CA THR A 106 -20.00 -19.28 -17.27
C THR A 106 -19.49 -19.73 -18.64
N THR A 107 -20.36 -20.28 -19.49
CA THR A 107 -20.06 -20.58 -20.89
C THR A 107 -21.16 -20.10 -21.83
N LEU A 108 -20.76 -19.76 -23.05
CA LEU A 108 -21.65 -19.31 -24.13
C LEU A 108 -21.11 -19.82 -25.46
N ASP A 109 -21.77 -20.80 -26.06
CA ASP A 109 -21.43 -21.34 -27.37
C ASP A 109 -22.44 -20.85 -28.42
N VAL A 110 -21.96 -20.01 -29.33
CA VAL A 110 -22.69 -19.43 -30.46
C VAL A 110 -22.14 -19.89 -31.81
N THR A 111 -21.16 -20.81 -31.83
CA THR A 111 -20.40 -21.22 -33.02
C THR A 111 -21.26 -21.79 -34.14
N LYS A 112 -22.47 -22.26 -33.80
CA LYS A 112 -23.41 -22.85 -34.76
C LYS A 112 -24.44 -21.86 -35.30
N LEU A 113 -24.33 -20.55 -35.04
CA LEU A 113 -25.26 -19.50 -35.47
C LEU A 113 -24.73 -18.66 -36.66
N PRO A 114 -24.78 -19.15 -37.92
CA PRO A 114 -24.23 -18.43 -39.08
C PRO A 114 -24.97 -17.13 -39.43
N ALA A 115 -26.23 -16.98 -38.99
CA ALA A 115 -27.03 -15.78 -39.23
C ALA A 115 -26.90 -14.72 -38.12
N LEU A 116 -26.07 -14.97 -37.08
CA LEU A 116 -25.94 -14.06 -35.94
C LEU A 116 -25.32 -12.73 -36.36
N THR A 117 -26.07 -11.65 -36.14
CA THR A 117 -25.68 -10.26 -36.46
C THR A 117 -25.41 -9.42 -35.22
N HIS A 118 -26.04 -9.71 -34.08
CA HIS A 118 -25.78 -9.01 -32.82
C HIS A 118 -25.69 -10.01 -31.68
N LEU A 119 -24.60 -9.93 -30.92
CA LEU A 119 -24.40 -10.69 -29.70
C LEU A 119 -24.17 -9.73 -28.53
N ILE A 120 -25.05 -9.80 -27.53
CA ILE A 120 -24.96 -8.97 -26.33
C ILE A 120 -24.96 -9.89 -25.11
N SER A 121 -23.89 -9.80 -24.31
CA SER A 121 -23.65 -10.63 -23.12
C SER A 121 -22.96 -9.79 -22.04
N ARG A 122 -23.74 -9.03 -21.29
CA ARG A 122 -23.22 -8.17 -20.21
C ARG A 122 -23.43 -8.83 -18.85
N LYS A 123 -22.58 -8.55 -17.86
CA LYS A 123 -22.73 -9.02 -16.47
C LYS A 123 -22.88 -10.55 -16.40
N ASN A 124 -21.95 -11.24 -17.04
CA ASN A 124 -21.84 -12.70 -17.05
C ASN A 124 -20.42 -13.10 -16.58
N PHE A 125 -20.14 -14.40 -16.53
CA PHE A 125 -18.87 -14.97 -16.10
C PHE A 125 -18.15 -15.73 -17.23
N VAL A 126 -18.45 -15.37 -18.48
CA VAL A 126 -17.85 -15.99 -19.67
C VAL A 126 -16.38 -15.61 -19.77
N ARG A 127 -15.49 -16.62 -19.78
CA ARG A 127 -14.03 -16.46 -19.87
C ARG A 127 -13.48 -16.58 -21.29
N ASP A 128 -14.14 -17.42 -22.10
CA ASP A 128 -13.78 -17.72 -23.48
C ASP A 128 -15.02 -17.61 -24.35
N LEU A 129 -14.88 -17.00 -25.52
CA LEU A 129 -15.98 -16.82 -26.48
C LEU A 129 -15.47 -17.05 -27.90
N ASP A 130 -15.93 -18.13 -28.52
CA ASP A 130 -15.67 -18.43 -29.92
C ASP A 130 -16.80 -17.89 -30.81
N VAL A 131 -16.46 -16.93 -31.66
CA VAL A 131 -17.36 -16.31 -32.65
C VAL A 131 -16.97 -16.62 -34.11
N SER A 132 -16.06 -17.56 -34.33
CA SER A 132 -15.57 -17.92 -35.68
C SER A 132 -16.68 -18.41 -36.61
N GLY A 133 -17.73 -19.03 -36.07
CA GLY A 133 -18.91 -19.47 -36.80
C GLY A 133 -19.96 -18.39 -37.10
N ASN A 134 -19.68 -17.11 -36.81
CA ASN A 134 -20.63 -16.00 -36.92
C ASN A 134 -20.17 -14.93 -37.94
N PRO A 135 -20.07 -15.24 -39.25
CA PRO A 135 -19.51 -14.32 -40.25
C PRO A 135 -20.37 -13.08 -40.53
N GLU A 136 -21.65 -13.10 -40.13
CA GLU A 136 -22.58 -11.98 -40.30
C GLU A 136 -22.62 -11.00 -39.11
N LEU A 137 -21.76 -11.19 -38.10
CA LEU A 137 -21.74 -10.40 -36.88
C LEU A 137 -21.40 -8.93 -37.17
N LYS A 138 -22.24 -8.02 -36.66
CA LYS A 138 -22.14 -6.55 -36.81
C LYS A 138 -21.90 -5.86 -35.48
N LEU A 139 -22.62 -6.29 -34.43
CA LEU A 139 -22.43 -5.82 -33.06
C LEU A 139 -21.97 -6.99 -32.18
N LEU A 140 -20.87 -6.77 -31.47
CA LEU A 140 -20.47 -7.61 -30.35
C LEU A 140 -20.35 -6.74 -29.10
N TYR A 141 -21.16 -7.05 -28.10
CA TYR A 141 -21.20 -6.32 -26.83
C TYR A 141 -21.06 -7.28 -25.65
N VAL A 142 -19.84 -7.40 -25.15
CA VAL A 142 -19.48 -8.21 -23.97
C VAL A 142 -18.90 -7.29 -22.91
N GLN A 143 -19.60 -7.13 -21.80
CA GLN A 143 -19.17 -6.22 -20.72
C GLN A 143 -19.33 -6.90 -19.37
N ASP A 144 -18.50 -6.51 -18.40
CA ASP A 144 -18.54 -7.04 -17.03
C ASP A 144 -18.49 -8.58 -17.07
N SER A 145 -17.58 -9.12 -17.88
CA SER A 145 -17.34 -10.56 -18.05
C SER A 145 -15.84 -10.82 -17.99
N PRO A 146 -15.35 -11.90 -17.38
CA PRO A 146 -13.92 -12.17 -17.27
C PRO A 146 -13.31 -12.72 -18.58
N LEU A 147 -13.69 -12.18 -19.74
CA LEU A 147 -13.22 -12.62 -21.05
C LEU A 147 -11.72 -12.36 -21.18
N GLU A 148 -10.92 -13.41 -21.42
CA GLU A 148 -9.45 -13.31 -21.41
C GLU A 148 -8.83 -13.12 -22.80
N GLN A 149 -9.47 -13.65 -23.85
CA GLN A 149 -9.02 -13.56 -25.24
C GLN A 149 -10.22 -13.47 -26.17
N LEU A 150 -10.02 -12.84 -27.34
CA LEU A 150 -11.03 -12.79 -28.39
C LEU A 150 -10.38 -12.70 -29.77
N ASP A 151 -10.68 -13.67 -30.62
CA ASP A 151 -10.26 -13.71 -32.03
C ASP A 151 -11.44 -13.32 -32.93
N LEU A 152 -11.26 -12.24 -33.72
CA LEU A 152 -12.24 -11.72 -34.67
C LEU A 152 -11.81 -11.85 -36.13
N THR A 153 -10.82 -12.70 -36.43
CA THR A 153 -10.31 -12.92 -37.80
C THR A 153 -11.38 -13.31 -38.82
N HIS A 154 -12.49 -13.91 -38.38
CA HIS A 154 -13.59 -14.38 -39.22
C HIS A 154 -14.81 -13.44 -39.23
N ASN A 155 -14.75 -12.29 -38.54
CA ASN A 155 -15.90 -11.42 -38.27
C ASN A 155 -15.77 -10.02 -38.89
N SER A 156 -15.31 -9.96 -40.15
CA SER A 156 -15.01 -8.71 -40.87
C SER A 156 -16.16 -7.71 -41.06
N LYS A 157 -17.41 -8.09 -40.73
CA LYS A 157 -18.62 -7.25 -40.81
C LYS A 157 -18.94 -6.48 -39.53
N ILE A 158 -18.16 -6.66 -38.46
CA ILE A 158 -18.36 -5.92 -37.20
C ILE A 158 -18.21 -4.42 -37.48
N ASP A 159 -19.24 -3.65 -37.12
CA ASP A 159 -19.23 -2.19 -37.11
C ASP A 159 -19.09 -1.62 -35.69
N SER A 160 -19.49 -2.39 -34.68
CA SER A 160 -19.51 -1.96 -33.28
C SER A 160 -19.00 -3.07 -32.37
N LEU A 161 -17.91 -2.79 -31.66
CA LEU A 161 -17.25 -3.70 -30.73
C LEU A 161 -17.15 -3.07 -29.34
N ILE A 162 -17.89 -3.62 -28.37
CA ILE A 162 -17.92 -3.14 -26.99
C ILE A 162 -17.49 -4.28 -26.08
N LEU A 163 -16.31 -4.13 -25.48
CA LEU A 163 -15.56 -5.10 -24.68
C LEU A 163 -15.15 -4.50 -23.32
N THR A 164 -15.92 -3.55 -22.79
CA THR A 164 -15.60 -2.82 -21.56
C THR A 164 -15.59 -3.71 -20.32
N ASN A 165 -14.64 -3.51 -19.42
CA ASN A 165 -14.54 -4.20 -18.14
C ASN A 165 -14.49 -5.74 -18.28
N ASN A 166 -13.51 -6.20 -19.07
CA ASN A 166 -13.17 -7.63 -19.18
C ASN A 166 -11.73 -7.89 -18.68
N ARG A 167 -11.15 -9.05 -19.00
CA ARG A 167 -9.77 -9.43 -18.64
C ARG A 167 -8.92 -9.71 -19.88
N LEU A 168 -9.20 -9.02 -20.99
CA LEU A 168 -8.56 -9.31 -22.26
C LEU A 168 -7.05 -9.12 -22.14
N LYS A 169 -6.32 -10.19 -22.47
CA LYS A 169 -4.86 -10.18 -22.67
C LYS A 169 -4.51 -9.92 -24.13
N GLU A 170 -5.37 -10.43 -25.02
CA GLU A 170 -5.22 -10.36 -26.48
C GLU A 170 -6.58 -10.11 -27.13
N LEU A 171 -6.59 -9.18 -28.09
CA LEU A 171 -7.71 -8.91 -28.99
C LEU A 171 -7.19 -8.96 -30.42
N THR A 172 -7.52 -10.04 -31.13
CA THR A 172 -7.01 -10.26 -32.48
C THR A 172 -8.00 -9.70 -33.49
N LEU A 173 -7.62 -8.56 -34.09
CA LEU A 173 -8.32 -7.93 -35.20
C LEU A 173 -7.58 -8.22 -36.51
N ALA A 174 -8.24 -8.89 -37.46
CA ALA A 174 -7.82 -8.90 -38.87
C ALA A 174 -8.27 -7.59 -39.57
N SER A 175 -8.25 -7.54 -40.91
CA SER A 175 -8.82 -6.42 -41.67
C SER A 175 -10.32 -6.23 -41.35
N HIS A 176 -10.67 -5.12 -40.67
CA HIS A 176 -12.04 -4.76 -40.27
C HIS A 176 -12.47 -3.44 -40.94
N PRO A 177 -12.85 -3.47 -42.23
CA PRO A 177 -13.14 -2.25 -43.00
C PRO A 177 -14.47 -1.58 -42.63
N THR A 178 -15.30 -2.23 -41.80
CA THR A 178 -16.59 -1.71 -41.34
C THR A 178 -16.58 -1.15 -39.93
N LEU A 179 -15.55 -1.41 -39.12
CA LEU A 179 -15.52 -1.05 -37.70
C LEU A 179 -15.58 0.48 -37.53
N GLU A 180 -16.63 0.97 -36.87
CA GLU A 180 -16.85 2.38 -36.57
C GLU A 180 -16.68 2.71 -35.07
N LEU A 181 -17.01 1.76 -34.19
CA LEU A 181 -16.96 1.91 -32.74
C LEU A 181 -16.14 0.78 -32.10
N LEU A 182 -15.10 1.15 -31.35
CA LEU A 182 -14.35 0.24 -30.48
C LEU A 182 -14.28 0.79 -29.06
N MET A 183 -14.86 0.06 -28.11
CA MET A 183 -14.72 0.32 -26.68
C MET A 183 -14.13 -0.91 -26.02
N CYS A 184 -12.93 -0.80 -25.47
CA CYS A 184 -12.23 -1.87 -24.75
C CYS A 184 -11.65 -1.37 -23.41
N THR A 185 -12.28 -0.33 -22.86
CA THR A 185 -11.94 0.26 -21.56
C THR A 185 -11.88 -0.80 -20.45
N SER A 186 -10.98 -0.62 -19.48
CA SER A 186 -10.84 -1.49 -18.30
C SER A 186 -10.49 -2.94 -18.67
N ASN A 187 -9.60 -3.12 -19.65
CA ASN A 187 -8.92 -4.39 -19.92
C ASN A 187 -7.46 -4.27 -19.52
N ALA A 188 -7.21 -4.30 -18.21
CA ALA A 188 -5.90 -4.02 -17.60
C ALA A 188 -4.80 -5.05 -17.92
N GLN A 189 -5.08 -6.05 -18.76
CA GLN A 189 -4.10 -7.03 -19.23
C GLN A 189 -3.81 -6.91 -20.74
N LEU A 190 -4.54 -6.07 -21.48
CA LEU A 190 -4.44 -5.95 -22.93
C LEU A 190 -3.18 -5.16 -23.29
N LYS A 191 -2.22 -5.82 -23.94
CA LYS A 191 -0.88 -5.22 -24.21
C LYS A 191 -0.71 -4.67 -25.62
N HIS A 192 -1.52 -5.13 -26.56
CA HIS A 192 -1.39 -4.81 -27.98
C HIS A 192 -2.77 -4.58 -28.59
N LEU A 193 -2.88 -3.57 -29.45
CA LEU A 193 -4.09 -3.29 -30.19
C LEU A 193 -3.74 -2.75 -31.58
N ASN A 194 -3.93 -3.56 -32.62
CA ASN A 194 -3.65 -3.16 -33.99
C ASN A 194 -4.92 -2.62 -34.66
N LEU A 195 -4.91 -1.33 -35.05
CA LEU A 195 -6.04 -0.63 -35.66
C LEU A 195 -5.76 -0.13 -37.09
N LYS A 196 -4.62 -0.50 -37.69
CA LYS A 196 -4.19 0.04 -39.00
C LYS A 196 -5.17 -0.28 -40.12
N ASP A 197 -5.83 -1.44 -40.04
CA ASP A 197 -6.81 -1.92 -41.04
C ASP A 197 -8.27 -1.65 -40.62
N CYS A 198 -8.49 -0.60 -39.82
CA CYS A 198 -9.82 -0.14 -39.39
C CYS A 198 -10.12 1.29 -39.89
N PRO A 199 -10.19 1.53 -41.22
CA PRO A 199 -10.23 2.88 -41.80
C PRO A 199 -11.51 3.67 -41.50
N LYS A 200 -12.61 3.00 -41.10
CA LYS A 200 -13.88 3.64 -40.76
C LYS A 200 -14.05 3.94 -39.27
N LEU A 201 -13.04 3.68 -38.45
CA LEU A 201 -13.12 3.86 -37.00
C LEU A 201 -13.36 5.33 -36.66
N LYS A 202 -14.49 5.62 -36.00
CA LYS A 202 -14.94 6.96 -35.59
C LYS A 202 -14.77 7.18 -34.09
N HIS A 203 -14.85 6.13 -33.29
CA HIS A 203 -14.81 6.20 -31.83
C HIS A 203 -13.93 5.09 -31.28
N LEU A 204 -12.88 5.49 -30.56
CA LEU A 204 -11.97 4.61 -29.84
C LEU A 204 -11.96 4.97 -28.35
N ASP A 205 -12.36 4.03 -27.51
CA ASP A 205 -12.15 4.10 -26.05
C ASP A 205 -11.38 2.87 -25.58
N ALA A 206 -10.16 3.09 -25.10
CA ALA A 206 -9.23 2.06 -24.63
C ALA A 206 -8.49 2.51 -23.36
N LEU A 207 -9.17 3.28 -22.50
CA LEU A 207 -8.68 3.66 -21.18
C LEU A 207 -8.47 2.43 -20.30
N GLN A 208 -7.52 2.49 -19.36
CA GLN A 208 -7.18 1.40 -18.43
C GLN A 208 -6.79 0.09 -19.15
N THR A 209 -5.94 0.22 -20.17
CA THR A 209 -5.29 -0.90 -20.87
C THR A 209 -3.78 -0.87 -20.65
N LEU A 210 -3.10 -1.98 -20.87
CA LEU A 210 -1.64 -2.00 -20.93
C LEU A 210 -1.15 -1.80 -22.37
N VAL A 211 -1.84 -1.07 -23.24
CA VAL A 211 -1.31 -0.77 -24.57
C VAL A 211 -0.39 0.46 -24.44
N ASP A 212 0.87 0.36 -24.89
CA ASP A 212 1.82 1.49 -24.93
C ASP A 212 2.07 2.06 -26.33
N GLU A 213 1.53 1.44 -27.38
CA GLU A 213 1.71 1.89 -28.76
C GLU A 213 0.34 1.98 -29.44
N TYR A 214 -0.07 3.21 -29.77
CA TYR A 214 -1.24 3.49 -30.59
C TYR A 214 -0.82 4.14 -31.91
N ASP A 215 -0.77 3.35 -32.99
CA ASP A 215 -0.62 3.88 -34.35
C ASP A 215 -2.02 4.09 -34.97
N LEU A 216 -2.53 5.32 -34.85
CA LEU A 216 -3.83 5.72 -35.39
C LEU A 216 -3.70 6.43 -36.74
N SER A 217 -2.51 6.41 -37.36
CA SER A 217 -2.20 7.20 -38.56
C SER A 217 -3.11 6.90 -39.77
N LYS A 218 -3.74 5.72 -39.80
CA LYS A 218 -4.65 5.26 -40.85
C LYS A 218 -6.14 5.45 -40.55
N ASN A 219 -6.49 5.98 -39.38
CA ASN A 219 -7.87 6.08 -38.91
C ASN A 219 -8.41 7.52 -39.05
N SER A 220 -8.47 8.05 -40.28
CA SER A 220 -8.84 9.46 -40.55
C SER A 220 -10.29 9.83 -40.19
N GLU A 221 -11.16 8.83 -39.99
CA GLU A 221 -12.55 9.03 -39.58
C GLU A 221 -12.73 9.23 -38.06
N LEU A 222 -11.67 9.07 -37.26
CA LEU A 222 -11.72 9.24 -35.81
C LEU A 222 -12.23 10.63 -35.42
N ARG A 223 -13.21 10.64 -34.52
CA ARG A 223 -13.80 11.83 -33.88
C ARG A 223 -13.55 11.85 -32.38
N TYR A 224 -13.56 10.66 -31.76
CA TYR A 224 -13.35 10.46 -30.33
C TYR A 224 -12.22 9.47 -30.10
N VAL A 225 -11.24 9.87 -29.30
CA VAL A 225 -10.12 9.02 -28.87
C VAL A 225 -9.92 9.17 -27.38
N ALA A 226 -10.01 8.06 -26.63
CA ALA A 226 -9.69 7.98 -25.22
C ALA A 226 -8.71 6.83 -24.95
N VAL A 227 -7.49 7.14 -24.50
CA VAL A 227 -6.41 6.17 -24.22
C VAL A 227 -5.61 6.61 -22.98
N GLY A 228 -4.98 5.69 -22.25
CA GLY A 228 -4.23 6.01 -21.02
C GLY A 228 -4.75 5.29 -19.78
N LEU A 229 -4.50 5.82 -18.58
CA LEU A 229 -4.79 5.20 -17.27
C LEU A 229 -4.20 3.79 -17.09
N GLY A 230 -3.08 3.52 -17.75
CA GLY A 230 -2.43 2.21 -17.78
C GLY A 230 -0.92 2.34 -17.70
N ARG A 231 -0.19 1.62 -18.57
CA ARG A 231 1.26 1.83 -18.70
C ARG A 231 1.56 3.10 -19.51
N PRO A 232 2.68 3.80 -19.27
CA PRO A 232 3.10 4.93 -20.10
C PRO A 232 3.14 4.59 -21.58
N LEU A 233 2.62 5.48 -22.42
CA LEU A 233 2.65 5.33 -23.87
C LEU A 233 4.08 5.57 -24.38
N ARG A 234 4.60 4.60 -25.13
CA ARG A 234 5.82 4.76 -25.94
C ARG A 234 5.53 5.57 -27.19
N THR A 235 4.39 5.36 -27.84
CA THR A 235 4.00 6.12 -29.05
C THR A 235 2.49 6.35 -29.12
N LEU A 236 2.08 7.56 -29.50
CA LEU A 236 0.72 7.92 -29.92
C LEU A 236 0.80 8.70 -31.22
N SER A 237 0.45 8.05 -32.34
CA SER A 237 0.45 8.67 -33.67
C SER A 237 -0.97 8.99 -34.09
N LEU A 238 -1.30 10.28 -34.21
CA LEU A 238 -2.61 10.74 -34.69
C LEU A 238 -2.66 10.82 -36.23
N PRO A 239 -3.84 10.66 -36.85
CA PRO A 239 -3.98 10.81 -38.30
C PRO A 239 -3.74 12.26 -38.76
N THR A 240 -3.14 12.43 -39.94
CA THR A 240 -3.04 13.73 -40.62
C THR A 240 -4.42 14.19 -41.10
N ASN A 241 -4.74 15.49 -41.00
CA ASN A 241 -6.06 16.04 -41.33
C ASN A 241 -7.23 15.27 -40.67
N ASN A 242 -7.07 14.89 -39.39
CA ASN A 242 -8.06 14.08 -38.69
C ASN A 242 -9.35 14.85 -38.39
N LYS A 243 -10.40 14.13 -37.98
CA LYS A 243 -11.71 14.66 -37.60
C LYS A 243 -11.94 14.67 -36.09
N ILE A 244 -10.88 14.49 -35.30
CA ILE A 244 -10.93 14.31 -33.85
C ILE A 244 -11.42 15.61 -33.22
N ASP A 245 -12.58 15.57 -32.58
CA ASP A 245 -13.11 16.69 -31.81
C ASP A 245 -13.08 16.43 -30.29
N THR A 246 -12.79 15.19 -29.88
CA THR A 246 -12.60 14.79 -28.49
C THR A 246 -11.35 13.93 -28.36
N LEU A 247 -10.37 14.40 -27.59
CA LEU A 247 -9.13 13.69 -27.31
C LEU A 247 -8.89 13.62 -25.79
N MET A 248 -8.83 12.41 -25.24
CA MET A 248 -8.57 12.14 -23.84
C MET A 248 -7.36 11.22 -23.70
N VAL A 249 -6.28 11.73 -23.10
CA VAL A 249 -5.02 11.01 -22.88
C VAL A 249 -4.53 11.15 -21.42
N PRO A 250 -5.34 10.77 -20.42
CA PRO A 250 -4.97 10.89 -19.00
C PRO A 250 -3.96 9.82 -18.57
N ALA A 251 -3.02 10.18 -17.69
CA ALA A 251 -2.05 9.27 -17.07
C ALA A 251 -1.35 8.34 -18.08
N ALA A 252 -0.89 8.91 -19.18
CA ALA A 252 -0.26 8.21 -20.29
C ALA A 252 1.27 8.41 -20.32
N GLY A 253 1.85 9.12 -19.34
CA GLY A 253 3.29 9.39 -19.27
C GLY A 253 3.81 10.24 -20.43
N LEU A 254 2.96 11.10 -21.00
CA LEU A 254 3.35 11.98 -22.10
C LEU A 254 4.36 13.04 -21.65
N LYS A 255 5.44 13.18 -22.40
CA LYS A 255 6.37 14.32 -22.28
C LYS A 255 6.03 15.46 -23.25
N THR A 256 5.44 15.11 -24.39
CA THR A 256 5.04 16.01 -25.47
C THR A 256 3.81 15.44 -26.18
N ILE A 257 3.03 16.30 -26.81
CA ILE A 257 1.92 15.91 -27.70
C ILE A 257 1.87 16.83 -28.91
N ASP A 258 1.79 16.26 -30.12
CA ASP A 258 1.60 17.02 -31.35
C ASP A 258 0.11 17.14 -31.69
N LEU A 259 -0.41 18.37 -31.63
CA LEU A 259 -1.80 18.71 -31.93
C LEU A 259 -1.94 19.53 -33.23
N SER A 260 -0.86 19.68 -34.01
CA SER A 260 -0.81 20.55 -35.20
C SER A 260 -1.86 20.21 -36.26
N GLN A 261 -2.28 18.94 -36.31
CA GLN A 261 -3.29 18.42 -37.25
C GLN A 261 -4.69 18.24 -36.63
N THR A 262 -4.87 18.63 -35.37
CA THR A 262 -6.08 18.33 -34.57
C THR A 262 -6.76 19.63 -34.10
N LYS A 263 -6.81 20.64 -34.96
CA LYS A 263 -7.24 22.01 -34.59
C LYS A 263 -8.75 22.17 -34.34
N GLN A 264 -9.53 21.18 -34.72
CA GLN A 264 -10.99 21.13 -34.56
C GLN A 264 -11.46 20.57 -33.21
N LEU A 265 -10.54 20.34 -32.26
CA LEU A 265 -10.86 19.88 -30.92
C LEU A 265 -11.91 20.79 -30.24
N LYS A 266 -12.89 20.14 -29.63
CA LYS A 266 -13.89 20.72 -28.73
C LYS A 266 -13.59 20.35 -27.28
N LEU A 267 -13.05 19.16 -27.05
CA LEU A 267 -12.60 18.69 -25.74
C LEU A 267 -11.19 18.11 -25.83
N LEU A 268 -10.31 18.61 -24.98
CA LEU A 268 -8.96 18.06 -24.77
C LEU A 268 -8.78 17.75 -23.28
N GLY A 269 -8.52 16.49 -22.94
CA GLY A 269 -8.15 16.04 -21.60
C GLY A 269 -6.80 15.34 -21.62
N ILE A 270 -5.81 15.85 -20.92
CA ILE A 270 -4.42 15.34 -20.92
C ILE A 270 -3.85 15.31 -19.49
N ASP A 271 -4.70 14.92 -18.56
CA ASP A 271 -4.44 15.02 -17.12
C ASP A 271 -3.39 14.01 -16.65
N ASN A 272 -2.67 14.34 -15.57
CA ASN A 272 -1.79 13.44 -14.84
C ASN A 272 -0.70 12.78 -15.67
N ASN A 273 -0.13 13.48 -16.67
CA ASN A 273 1.02 12.98 -17.42
C ASN A 273 2.35 13.29 -16.72
N TYR A 274 2.35 14.14 -15.69
CA TYR A 274 3.44 14.51 -14.76
C TYR A 274 4.71 15.12 -15.38
N GLU A 275 5.10 14.72 -16.59
CA GLU A 275 6.29 15.20 -17.30
C GLU A 275 5.96 16.13 -18.49
N LEU A 276 4.68 16.31 -18.83
CA LEU A 276 4.26 17.21 -19.90
C LEU A 276 4.51 18.66 -19.49
N SER A 277 5.52 19.30 -20.09
CA SER A 277 5.97 20.65 -19.71
C SER A 277 5.51 21.77 -20.64
N GLN A 278 5.02 21.42 -21.83
CA GLN A 278 4.55 22.36 -22.85
C GLN A 278 3.29 21.85 -23.54
N LEU A 279 2.39 22.76 -23.88
CA LEU A 279 1.15 22.48 -24.60
C LEU A 279 0.87 23.58 -25.63
N ASP A 280 0.95 23.24 -26.91
CA ASP A 280 0.62 24.16 -28.00
C ASP A 280 -0.88 24.08 -28.35
N LEU A 281 -1.59 25.18 -28.10
CA LEU A 281 -3.02 25.35 -28.41
C LEU A 281 -3.26 26.30 -29.59
N THR A 282 -2.24 26.59 -30.38
CA THR A 282 -2.32 27.53 -31.50
C THR A 282 -3.38 27.08 -32.52
N GLY A 283 -4.38 27.95 -32.73
CA GLY A 283 -5.46 27.71 -33.69
C GLY A 283 -6.62 26.84 -33.18
N MET A 284 -6.66 26.50 -31.88
CA MET A 284 -7.72 25.71 -31.25
C MET A 284 -9.01 26.53 -31.01
N THR A 285 -9.59 27.10 -32.08
CA THR A 285 -10.70 28.07 -31.96
C THR A 285 -12.04 27.42 -31.58
N GLN A 286 -12.18 26.10 -31.68
CA GLN A 286 -13.42 25.37 -31.36
C GLN A 286 -13.40 24.74 -29.96
N LEU A 287 -12.30 24.89 -29.22
CA LEU A 287 -12.12 24.26 -27.92
C LEU A 287 -13.09 24.86 -26.89
N LYS A 288 -13.91 23.99 -26.30
CA LYS A 288 -14.91 24.31 -25.27
C LYS A 288 -14.47 23.84 -23.89
N ALA A 289 -13.78 22.72 -23.80
CA ALA A 289 -13.28 22.16 -22.55
C ALA A 289 -11.81 21.79 -22.68
N LEU A 290 -11.01 22.25 -21.73
CA LEU A 290 -9.60 21.88 -21.60
C LEU A 290 -9.34 21.38 -20.18
N SER A 291 -8.84 20.15 -20.06
CA SER A 291 -8.31 19.58 -18.83
C SER A 291 -6.85 19.20 -19.05
N CYS A 292 -5.96 19.79 -18.26
CA CYS A 292 -4.52 19.56 -18.28
C CYS A 292 -3.93 19.53 -16.87
N GLU A 293 -4.72 19.03 -15.91
CA GLU A 293 -4.31 18.89 -14.51
C GLU A 293 -3.11 17.96 -14.36
N GLY A 294 -2.28 18.15 -13.33
CA GLY A 294 -1.29 17.13 -12.91
C GLY A 294 -0.15 16.96 -13.90
N ASN A 295 0.34 18.08 -14.44
CA ASN A 295 1.42 18.12 -15.43
C ASN A 295 2.56 19.02 -14.92
N ALA A 296 3.58 19.22 -15.76
CA ALA A 296 4.73 20.08 -15.48
C ALA A 296 4.66 21.39 -16.27
N LEU A 297 3.46 21.88 -16.64
CA LEU A 297 3.31 23.08 -17.46
C LEU A 297 3.80 24.31 -16.70
N THR A 298 4.75 25.04 -17.29
CA THR A 298 5.24 26.32 -16.74
C THR A 298 4.52 27.53 -17.35
N SER A 299 3.84 27.34 -18.48
CA SER A 299 3.07 28.36 -19.20
C SER A 299 1.90 27.73 -19.95
N LEU A 300 0.80 28.47 -20.10
CA LEU A 300 -0.38 28.05 -20.86
C LEU A 300 -0.93 29.22 -21.68
N ASN A 301 -0.81 29.15 -23.00
CA ASN A 301 -1.31 30.18 -23.91
C ASN A 301 -2.74 29.86 -24.39
N LEU A 302 -3.70 30.67 -23.97
CA LEU A 302 -5.13 30.49 -24.27
C LEU A 302 -5.70 31.49 -25.30
N SER A 303 -4.84 32.31 -25.92
CA SER A 303 -5.26 33.42 -26.79
C SER A 303 -6.15 33.00 -27.97
N ALA A 304 -5.97 31.79 -28.50
CA ALA A 304 -6.76 31.20 -29.58
C ALA A 304 -8.08 30.53 -29.10
N CYS A 305 -8.19 30.21 -27.81
CA CYS A 305 -9.26 29.37 -27.25
C CYS A 305 -10.51 30.19 -26.85
N ARG A 306 -10.98 31.10 -27.70
CA ARG A 306 -12.05 32.07 -27.35
C ARG A 306 -13.43 31.45 -27.06
N ASN A 307 -13.64 30.18 -27.40
CA ASN A 307 -14.88 29.44 -27.14
C ASN A 307 -14.83 28.58 -25.87
N LEU A 308 -13.78 28.71 -25.05
CA LEU A 308 -13.61 27.91 -23.85
C LEU A 308 -14.72 28.21 -22.83
N GLU A 309 -15.40 27.16 -22.39
CA GLU A 309 -16.48 27.16 -21.41
C GLU A 309 -15.99 26.58 -20.06
N SER A 310 -15.01 25.66 -20.10
CA SER A 310 -14.40 25.05 -18.91
C SER A 310 -12.88 24.89 -19.06
N LEU A 311 -12.15 25.29 -18.02
CA LEU A 311 -10.69 25.13 -17.92
C LEU A 311 -10.30 24.48 -16.59
N VAL A 312 -9.58 23.36 -16.66
CA VAL A 312 -8.96 22.67 -15.53
C VAL A 312 -7.45 22.59 -15.80
N CYS A 313 -6.66 23.29 -14.99
CA CYS A 313 -5.21 23.45 -15.13
C CYS A 313 -4.48 23.50 -13.78
N ASN A 314 -5.11 22.96 -12.73
CA ASN A 314 -4.52 22.81 -11.41
C ASN A 314 -3.37 21.79 -11.39
N ASN A 315 -2.61 21.74 -10.30
CA ASN A 315 -1.48 20.82 -10.12
C ASN A 315 -0.44 20.92 -11.26
N ASN A 316 0.00 22.15 -11.54
CA ASN A 316 1.01 22.47 -12.55
C ASN A 316 2.06 23.44 -11.95
N GLN A 317 2.95 23.99 -12.79
CA GLN A 317 4.01 24.92 -12.39
C GLN A 317 3.77 26.32 -13.00
N LEU A 318 2.51 26.70 -13.22
CA LEU A 318 2.17 27.98 -13.83
C LEU A 318 2.50 29.11 -12.87
N THR A 319 3.24 30.12 -13.35
CA THR A 319 3.54 31.34 -12.59
C THR A 319 2.62 32.51 -12.95
N THR A 320 2.00 32.44 -14.13
CA THR A 320 1.00 33.41 -14.62
C THR A 320 -0.08 32.68 -15.38
N LEU A 321 -1.32 33.14 -15.27
CA LEU A 321 -2.43 32.65 -16.08
C LEU A 321 -3.26 33.84 -16.60
N ASP A 322 -3.36 33.96 -17.92
CA ASP A 322 -4.17 34.96 -18.59
C ASP A 322 -5.35 34.30 -19.29
N VAL A 323 -6.55 34.54 -18.76
CA VAL A 323 -7.83 34.10 -19.33
C VAL A 323 -8.67 35.29 -19.80
N SER A 324 -8.04 36.45 -19.96
CA SER A 324 -8.76 37.67 -20.30
C SER A 324 -9.50 37.57 -21.63
N GLY A 325 -10.70 38.14 -21.66
CA GLY A 325 -11.59 38.11 -22.80
C GLY A 325 -12.19 36.73 -23.13
N LEU A 326 -11.97 35.69 -22.32
CA LEU A 326 -12.69 34.40 -22.43
C LEU A 326 -14.10 34.55 -21.86
N ASN A 327 -14.95 35.28 -22.58
CA ASN A 327 -16.28 35.68 -22.12
C ASN A 327 -17.30 34.53 -22.01
N LYS A 328 -16.98 33.34 -22.53
CA LYS A 328 -17.79 32.12 -22.38
C LYS A 328 -17.34 31.20 -21.25
N LEU A 329 -16.19 31.49 -20.62
CA LEU A 329 -15.62 30.65 -19.57
C LEU A 329 -16.53 30.69 -18.35
N GLU A 330 -17.15 29.56 -18.03
CA GLU A 330 -18.06 29.42 -16.89
C GLU A 330 -17.35 28.86 -15.64
N THR A 331 -16.37 27.97 -15.85
CA THR A 331 -15.63 27.29 -14.78
C THR A 331 -14.13 27.36 -15.02
N LEU A 332 -13.39 27.82 -14.00
CA LEU A 332 -11.93 27.81 -13.97
C LEU A 332 -11.43 27.12 -12.71
N THR A 333 -10.66 26.04 -12.88
CA THR A 333 -9.94 25.34 -11.81
C THR A 333 -8.44 25.44 -12.07
N CYS A 334 -7.72 26.16 -11.21
CA CYS A 334 -6.29 26.47 -11.37
C CYS A 334 -5.53 26.41 -10.03
N PHE A 335 -6.06 25.67 -9.05
CA PHE A 335 -5.43 25.51 -7.74
C PHE A 335 -4.08 24.77 -7.81
N SER A 336 -3.26 24.86 -6.76
CA SER A 336 -1.98 24.12 -6.68
C SER A 336 -1.08 24.41 -7.89
N ASN A 337 -0.76 25.68 -8.03
CA ASN A 337 0.20 26.22 -8.99
C ASN A 337 1.13 27.20 -8.24
N ASP A 338 1.94 27.94 -9.00
CA ASP A 338 2.85 28.96 -8.49
C ASP A 338 2.42 30.38 -8.93
N LEU A 339 1.11 30.59 -9.14
CA LEU A 339 0.59 31.81 -9.76
C LEU A 339 0.95 33.05 -8.92
N ALA A 340 1.65 34.00 -9.54
CA ALA A 340 1.82 35.36 -9.04
C ALA A 340 0.80 36.32 -9.67
N THR A 341 0.22 35.96 -10.81
CA THR A 341 -0.75 36.79 -11.54
C THR A 341 -1.83 35.94 -12.19
N LEU A 342 -3.09 36.35 -11.99
CA LEU A 342 -4.27 35.76 -12.61
C LEU A 342 -5.11 36.88 -13.24
N ASN A 343 -5.14 36.96 -14.57
CA ASN A 343 -5.90 37.98 -15.30
C ASN A 343 -7.27 37.46 -15.72
N LEU A 344 -8.32 37.95 -15.05
CA LEU A 344 -9.73 37.56 -15.25
C LEU A 344 -10.53 38.61 -16.04
N THR A 345 -9.87 39.62 -16.60
CA THR A 345 -10.54 40.78 -17.23
C THR A 345 -11.44 40.33 -18.37
N GLY A 346 -12.73 40.66 -18.31
CA GLY A 346 -13.70 40.32 -19.36
C GLY A 346 -14.27 38.89 -19.33
N CYS A 347 -14.01 38.11 -18.27
CA CYS A 347 -14.63 36.80 -18.04
C CYS A 347 -16.08 36.92 -17.53
N THR A 348 -16.98 37.46 -18.34
CA THR A 348 -18.34 37.87 -17.93
C THR A 348 -19.31 36.73 -17.63
N SER A 349 -19.01 35.49 -18.04
CA SER A 349 -19.87 34.32 -17.80
C SER A 349 -19.37 33.41 -16.67
N MET A 350 -18.27 33.78 -16.01
CA MET A 350 -17.63 32.94 -15.00
C MET A 350 -18.50 32.80 -13.76
N LYS A 351 -18.87 31.57 -13.42
CA LYS A 351 -19.71 31.21 -12.26
C LYS A 351 -18.88 30.57 -11.16
N ASN A 352 -17.92 29.72 -11.53
CA ASN A 352 -17.11 28.94 -10.61
C ASN A 352 -15.62 29.23 -10.83
N LEU A 353 -14.94 29.65 -9.77
CA LEU A 353 -13.50 29.86 -9.77
C LEU A 353 -12.87 29.16 -8.57
N ASP A 354 -11.94 28.24 -8.84
CA ASP A 354 -11.00 27.73 -7.85
C ASP A 354 -9.57 28.12 -8.25
N CYS A 355 -8.97 29.00 -7.46
CA CYS A 355 -7.60 29.47 -7.59
C CYS A 355 -6.80 29.25 -6.30
N SER A 356 -7.26 28.33 -5.44
CA SER A 356 -6.64 28.05 -4.14
C SER A 356 -5.21 27.51 -4.24
N VAL A 357 -4.46 27.48 -3.13
CA VAL A 357 -3.11 26.90 -3.06
C VAL A 357 -2.18 27.53 -4.12
N ASN A 358 -2.20 28.87 -4.19
CA ASN A 358 -1.29 29.67 -5.01
C ASN A 358 -0.62 30.72 -4.10
N PRO A 359 0.44 30.35 -3.36
CA PRO A 359 0.97 31.17 -2.27
C PRO A 359 1.59 32.50 -2.72
N LYS A 360 1.85 32.68 -4.03
CA LYS A 360 2.34 33.93 -4.62
C LYS A 360 1.20 34.86 -5.08
N LEU A 361 -0.04 34.36 -5.16
CA LEU A 361 -1.18 35.13 -5.63
C LEU A 361 -1.74 35.97 -4.49
N SER A 362 -1.60 37.29 -4.60
CA SER A 362 -2.03 38.25 -3.57
C SER A 362 -3.14 39.20 -4.02
N THR A 363 -3.40 39.29 -5.32
CA THR A 363 -4.42 40.17 -5.90
C THR A 363 -5.04 39.50 -7.13
N ALA A 364 -6.34 39.72 -7.34
CA ALA A 364 -7.08 39.35 -8.55
C ALA A 364 -8.37 40.18 -8.62
N ASP A 365 -8.77 40.59 -9.83
CA ASP A 365 -10.06 41.28 -10.06
C ASP A 365 -11.14 40.23 -10.37
N PHE A 366 -11.87 39.83 -9.34
CA PHE A 366 -12.86 38.77 -9.45
C PHE A 366 -14.13 39.24 -10.20
N PRO A 367 -14.63 38.48 -11.20
CA PRO A 367 -15.78 38.91 -11.98
C PRO A 367 -17.09 38.88 -11.19
N ARG A 368 -17.93 39.90 -11.38
CA ARG A 368 -19.24 40.06 -10.71
C ARG A 368 -20.21 38.89 -10.92
N SER A 369 -20.01 38.08 -11.96
CA SER A 369 -20.84 36.92 -12.30
C SER A 369 -20.64 35.71 -11.38
N LEU A 370 -19.59 35.70 -10.55
CA LEU A 370 -19.26 34.56 -9.71
C LEU A 370 -20.38 34.21 -8.73
N THR A 371 -20.69 32.92 -8.69
CA THR A 371 -21.56 32.30 -7.69
C THR A 371 -20.76 31.45 -6.70
N SER A 372 -19.60 30.93 -7.11
CA SER A 372 -18.69 30.15 -6.26
C SER A 372 -17.25 30.62 -6.43
N LEU A 373 -16.60 30.97 -5.33
CA LEU A 373 -15.20 31.38 -5.29
C LEU A 373 -14.44 30.56 -4.24
N ASN A 374 -13.40 29.86 -4.67
CA ASN A 374 -12.37 29.31 -3.82
C ASN A 374 -11.01 29.98 -4.13
N CYS A 375 -10.46 30.67 -3.14
CA CYS A 375 -9.17 31.37 -3.19
C CYS A 375 -8.36 31.12 -1.91
N SER A 376 -8.56 29.96 -1.27
CA SER A 376 -7.88 29.60 -0.03
C SER A 376 -6.38 29.32 -0.22
N SER A 377 -5.61 29.41 0.85
CA SER A 377 -4.16 29.14 0.86
C SER A 377 -3.38 29.92 -0.21
N CYS A 378 -3.79 31.17 -0.41
CA CYS A 378 -3.10 32.16 -1.24
C CYS A 378 -2.46 33.21 -0.32
N ASN A 379 -2.20 34.42 -0.82
CA ASN A 379 -1.63 35.51 -0.03
C ASN A 379 -2.47 36.80 -0.13
N PHE A 380 -3.80 36.67 -0.23
CA PHE A 380 -4.70 37.83 -0.28
C PHE A 380 -4.73 38.56 1.06
N THR A 381 -4.61 39.88 1.04
CA THR A 381 -4.79 40.75 2.22
C THR A 381 -6.19 41.36 2.30
N GLN A 382 -6.93 41.33 1.19
CA GLN A 382 -8.31 41.82 1.08
C GLN A 382 -9.00 41.18 -0.13
N ILE A 383 -10.33 41.11 -0.06
CA ILE A 383 -11.21 40.71 -1.16
C ILE A 383 -12.36 41.72 -1.22
N GLU A 384 -12.61 42.31 -2.38
CA GLU A 384 -13.72 43.27 -2.58
C GLU A 384 -15.06 42.53 -2.79
N THR A 385 -15.51 41.83 -1.76
CA THR A 385 -16.75 41.04 -1.76
C THR A 385 -17.99 41.85 -2.13
N THR A 386 -18.02 43.16 -1.88
CA THR A 386 -19.15 44.03 -2.29
C THR A 386 -19.36 44.10 -3.80
N LYS A 387 -18.33 43.78 -4.60
CA LYS A 387 -18.43 43.64 -6.07
C LYS A 387 -18.95 42.27 -6.52
N LEU A 388 -19.14 41.32 -5.60
CA LEU A 388 -19.51 39.92 -5.85
C LEU A 388 -20.88 39.57 -5.22
N PRO A 389 -21.99 40.26 -5.58
CA PRO A 389 -23.30 40.10 -4.93
C PRO A 389 -24.02 38.79 -5.27
N LEU A 390 -23.50 38.00 -6.21
CA LEU A 390 -24.10 36.74 -6.65
C LEU A 390 -23.49 35.51 -5.95
N LEU A 391 -22.48 35.68 -5.11
CA LEU A 391 -21.84 34.57 -4.39
C LEU A 391 -22.84 33.82 -3.51
N THR A 392 -22.92 32.52 -3.75
CA THR A 392 -23.55 31.53 -2.87
C THR A 392 -22.50 30.81 -2.03
N ASN A 393 -21.28 30.62 -2.55
CA ASN A 393 -20.18 29.97 -1.82
C ASN A 393 -18.91 30.82 -1.88
N LEU A 394 -18.29 31.06 -0.71
CA LEU A 394 -17.00 31.75 -0.58
C LEU A 394 -16.04 30.96 0.31
N THR A 395 -14.96 30.45 -0.28
CA THR A 395 -13.84 29.81 0.43
C THR A 395 -12.59 30.66 0.24
N CYS A 396 -12.05 31.21 1.32
CA CYS A 396 -10.92 32.13 1.32
C CYS A 396 -10.01 31.91 2.55
N ASP A 397 -10.03 30.72 3.14
CA ASP A 397 -9.23 30.40 4.31
C ASP A 397 -7.72 30.36 4.03
N GLY A 398 -6.89 30.53 5.06
CA GLY A 398 -5.42 30.44 4.91
C GLY A 398 -4.81 31.60 4.12
N ASN A 399 -5.38 32.80 4.21
CA ASN A 399 -4.86 34.03 3.60
C ASN A 399 -4.39 35.02 4.69
N GLN A 400 -4.13 36.29 4.30
CA GLN A 400 -3.76 37.39 5.21
C GLN A 400 -4.89 38.44 5.33
N ILE A 401 -6.15 38.04 5.13
CA ILE A 401 -7.28 38.98 5.08
C ILE A 401 -7.53 39.58 6.47
N GLY A 402 -7.45 40.90 6.59
CA GLY A 402 -7.72 41.63 7.84
C GLY A 402 -9.19 42.02 8.03
N THR A 403 -9.88 42.32 6.94
CA THR A 403 -11.29 42.74 6.96
C THR A 403 -12.04 42.12 5.79
N LEU A 404 -13.29 41.68 6.04
CA LEU A 404 -14.15 41.10 5.01
C LEU A 404 -15.56 41.70 5.12
N ASN A 405 -15.98 42.45 4.11
CA ASN A 405 -17.27 43.14 4.13
C ASN A 405 -18.36 42.29 3.46
N LEU A 406 -19.27 41.73 4.25
CA LEU A 406 -20.33 40.84 3.77
C LEU A 406 -21.68 41.54 3.50
N THR A 407 -21.75 42.88 3.47
CA THR A 407 -23.04 43.59 3.35
C THR A 407 -23.77 43.35 2.02
N ALA A 408 -23.06 42.91 0.97
CA ALA A 408 -23.67 42.60 -0.33
C ALA A 408 -24.03 41.11 -0.52
N GLN A 409 -23.72 40.25 0.46
CA GLN A 409 -23.76 38.79 0.34
C GLN A 409 -25.11 38.17 0.77
N THR A 410 -26.22 38.71 0.27
CA THR A 410 -27.58 38.24 0.67
C THR A 410 -27.91 36.81 0.18
N LYS A 411 -27.20 36.33 -0.84
CA LYS A 411 -27.34 34.99 -1.43
C LYS A 411 -26.36 33.95 -0.88
N LEU A 412 -25.45 34.35 0.02
CA LEU A 412 -24.39 33.48 0.50
C LEU A 412 -24.96 32.35 1.36
N THR A 413 -24.76 31.11 0.93
CA THR A 413 -25.17 29.89 1.61
C THR A 413 -24.03 29.26 2.40
N ALA A 414 -22.78 29.40 1.94
CA ALA A 414 -21.63 28.90 2.67
C ALA A 414 -20.44 29.86 2.63
N ILE A 415 -19.76 30.00 3.76
CA ILE A 415 -18.52 30.75 3.88
C ILE A 415 -17.48 29.98 4.69
N ASN A 416 -16.28 29.88 4.15
CA ASN A 416 -15.08 29.50 4.87
C ASN A 416 -14.03 30.59 4.72
N CYS A 417 -13.79 31.35 5.79
CA CYS A 417 -12.76 32.38 5.86
C CYS A 417 -11.79 32.13 7.02
N GLY A 418 -11.61 30.87 7.42
CA GLY A 418 -10.72 30.48 8.50
C GLY A 418 -9.24 30.85 8.29
N ASN A 419 -8.41 30.76 9.32
CA ASN A 419 -6.95 30.95 9.27
C ASN A 419 -6.54 32.26 8.54
N ASN A 420 -7.19 33.37 8.85
CA ASN A 420 -6.90 34.71 8.33
C ASN A 420 -6.50 35.66 9.49
N LYS A 421 -6.55 36.98 9.25
CA LYS A 421 -6.32 38.04 10.24
C LYS A 421 -7.59 38.82 10.57
N ILE A 422 -8.76 38.22 10.37
CA ILE A 422 -10.05 38.88 10.55
C ILE A 422 -10.34 39.04 12.03
N GLU A 423 -10.61 40.27 12.49
CA GLU A 423 -10.92 40.54 13.90
C GLU A 423 -12.43 40.62 14.15
N GLN A 424 -13.22 40.99 13.14
CA GLN A 424 -14.66 41.17 13.23
C GLN A 424 -15.35 40.72 11.93
N LEU A 425 -16.55 40.15 12.07
CA LEU A 425 -17.43 39.76 10.96
C LEU A 425 -18.87 40.08 11.33
N ASP A 426 -19.62 40.61 10.37
CA ASP A 426 -21.05 40.83 10.48
C ASP A 426 -21.79 39.97 9.45
N PHE A 427 -22.68 39.10 9.95
CA PHE A 427 -23.52 38.21 9.15
C PHE A 427 -24.97 38.72 9.03
N SER A 428 -25.28 39.92 9.51
CA SER A 428 -26.63 40.49 9.57
C SER A 428 -27.39 40.46 8.24
N ASN A 429 -26.68 40.60 7.10
CA ASN A 429 -27.24 40.58 5.75
C ASN A 429 -27.21 39.20 5.07
N CYS A 430 -26.55 38.21 5.67
CA CYS A 430 -26.38 36.86 5.12
C CYS A 430 -27.56 35.95 5.49
N THR A 431 -28.76 36.27 5.01
CA THR A 431 -30.01 35.58 5.41
C THR A 431 -30.14 34.16 4.85
N SER A 432 -29.40 33.83 3.79
CA SER A 432 -29.40 32.51 3.12
C SER A 432 -28.38 31.53 3.70
N LEU A 433 -27.63 31.92 4.74
CA LEU A 433 -26.46 31.20 5.24
C LEU A 433 -26.84 29.87 5.88
N LEU A 434 -26.13 28.82 5.48
CA LEU A 434 -26.22 27.45 5.97
C LEU A 434 -24.96 27.10 6.76
N ASP A 435 -23.79 27.36 6.18
CA ASP A 435 -22.51 26.85 6.67
C ASP A 435 -21.48 27.98 6.88
N VAL A 436 -20.88 28.07 8.07
CA VAL A 436 -19.93 29.12 8.45
C VAL A 436 -18.68 28.52 9.06
N VAL A 437 -17.52 28.85 8.52
CA VAL A 437 -16.20 28.49 9.06
C VAL A 437 -15.35 29.75 9.20
N ILE A 438 -15.13 30.18 10.44
CA ILE A 438 -14.28 31.34 10.78
C ILE A 438 -13.07 30.93 11.62
N ALA A 439 -12.85 29.62 11.77
CA ALA A 439 -11.84 29.03 12.65
C ALA A 439 -10.43 29.57 12.40
N GLY A 440 -9.64 29.81 13.45
CA GLY A 440 -8.25 30.27 13.34
C GLY A 440 -8.06 31.78 13.11
N ASN A 441 -9.14 32.57 13.11
CA ASN A 441 -9.06 34.04 13.05
C ASN A 441 -8.93 34.67 14.44
N PRO A 442 -8.30 35.85 14.58
CA PRO A 442 -8.18 36.57 15.85
C PRO A 442 -9.47 37.24 16.37
N ILE A 443 -10.65 36.72 16.01
CA ILE A 443 -11.96 37.26 16.41
C ILE A 443 -12.16 37.08 17.91
N SER A 444 -12.39 38.17 18.64
CA SER A 444 -12.56 38.17 20.10
C SER A 444 -13.99 38.38 20.58
N GLY A 445 -14.90 38.87 19.74
CA GLY A 445 -16.31 39.11 20.09
C GLY A 445 -17.17 39.59 18.92
N GLY A 446 -18.42 39.95 19.20
CA GLY A 446 -19.32 40.60 18.23
C GLY A 446 -19.89 39.69 17.13
N ILE A 447 -19.70 38.37 17.23
CA ILE A 447 -20.26 37.40 16.27
C ILE A 447 -21.67 37.00 16.68
N GLY A 448 -22.62 37.15 15.76
CA GLY A 448 -24.01 36.72 15.96
C GLY A 448 -24.68 36.30 14.66
N PHE A 449 -25.72 35.46 14.80
CA PHE A 449 -26.42 34.79 13.70
C PHE A 449 -27.93 35.06 13.68
N ASN A 450 -28.40 36.14 14.30
CA ASN A 450 -29.82 36.42 14.54
C ASN A 450 -30.69 36.43 13.26
N ASN A 451 -30.11 36.71 12.10
CA ASN A 451 -30.81 36.75 10.81
C ASN A 451 -30.54 35.52 9.91
N CYS A 452 -29.76 34.54 10.39
CA CYS A 452 -29.34 33.36 9.63
C CYS A 452 -30.24 32.16 9.94
N ASN A 453 -31.51 32.24 9.52
CA ASN A 453 -32.56 31.28 9.91
C ASN A 453 -32.40 29.86 9.32
N ASN A 454 -31.46 29.65 8.41
CA ASN A 454 -31.19 28.36 7.79
C ASN A 454 -29.85 27.75 8.23
N LEU A 455 -29.16 28.39 9.19
CA LEU A 455 -27.83 27.98 9.64
C LEU A 455 -27.85 26.54 10.17
N ARG A 456 -26.90 25.71 9.75
CA ARG A 456 -26.80 24.31 10.16
C ARG A 456 -25.38 23.90 10.57
N TYR A 457 -24.35 24.61 10.12
CA TYR A 457 -22.96 24.32 10.46
C TYR A 457 -22.23 25.60 10.84
N VAL A 458 -21.59 25.63 12.01
CA VAL A 458 -20.76 26.75 12.46
C VAL A 458 -19.46 26.22 13.02
N SER A 459 -18.32 26.78 12.60
CA SER A 459 -17.00 26.47 13.14
C SER A 459 -16.26 27.75 13.54
N VAL A 460 -16.04 27.89 14.84
CA VAL A 460 -15.29 28.99 15.48
C VAL A 460 -14.01 28.51 16.16
N ASN A 461 -13.56 27.28 15.85
CA ASN A 461 -12.36 26.67 16.43
C ASN A 461 -11.16 27.61 16.39
N ASN A 462 -10.31 27.61 17.41
CA ASN A 462 -9.06 28.38 17.44
C ASN A 462 -9.22 29.90 17.17
N THR A 463 -10.40 30.46 17.45
CA THR A 463 -10.59 31.92 17.48
C THR A 463 -10.08 32.50 18.81
N LYS A 464 -10.31 33.80 19.07
CA LYS A 464 -10.01 34.46 20.35
C LYS A 464 -11.26 34.80 21.16
N LEU A 465 -12.40 34.20 20.83
CA LEU A 465 -13.65 34.40 21.56
C LEU A 465 -13.44 33.96 23.01
N ASP A 466 -13.69 34.86 23.96
CA ASP A 466 -13.79 34.45 25.36
C ASP A 466 -15.11 33.69 25.62
N ALA A 467 -15.25 33.16 26.83
CA ALA A 467 -16.42 32.38 27.19
C ALA A 467 -17.73 33.18 27.12
N CYS A 468 -17.69 34.50 27.37
CA CYS A 468 -18.88 35.35 27.31
C CYS A 468 -19.28 35.67 25.86
N ALA A 469 -18.30 35.90 25.00
CA ALA A 469 -18.50 36.04 23.57
C ALA A 469 -19.06 34.75 22.95
N LEU A 470 -18.58 33.58 23.39
CA LEU A 470 -19.15 32.29 23.00
C LEU A 470 -20.61 32.16 23.45
N ASN A 471 -20.92 32.51 24.70
CA ASN A 471 -22.30 32.49 25.21
C ASN A 471 -23.23 33.43 24.42
N ALA A 472 -22.76 34.64 24.09
CA ALA A 472 -23.52 35.58 23.26
C ALA A 472 -23.79 35.02 21.86
N MET A 473 -22.79 34.38 21.25
CA MET A 473 -22.97 33.72 19.96
C MET A 473 -23.96 32.55 20.06
N TYR A 474 -23.87 31.69 21.09
CA TYR A 474 -24.81 30.58 21.30
C TYR A 474 -26.26 31.06 21.39
N ARG A 475 -26.51 32.20 22.07
CA ARG A 475 -27.86 32.79 22.16
C ARG A 475 -28.43 33.20 20.80
N SER A 476 -27.56 33.63 19.88
CA SER A 476 -27.94 34.06 18.53
C SER A 476 -28.23 32.91 17.56
N LEU A 477 -27.91 31.67 17.93
CA LEU A 477 -28.20 30.49 17.11
C LEU A 477 -29.72 30.23 17.06
N ARG A 478 -30.18 29.72 15.92
CA ARG A 478 -31.58 29.27 15.76
C ARG A 478 -31.85 27.95 16.51
N GLU A 479 -33.11 27.60 16.64
CA GLU A 479 -33.55 26.29 17.14
C GLU A 479 -33.54 25.21 16.06
N LYS A 480 -33.29 23.96 16.47
CA LYS A 480 -33.42 22.75 15.65
C LYS A 480 -34.86 22.53 15.23
N ARG A 481 -35.05 22.15 13.97
CA ARG A 481 -36.34 21.80 13.37
C ARG A 481 -36.37 20.30 13.03
N PRO A 482 -37.55 19.66 12.95
CA PRO A 482 -37.67 18.24 12.63
C PRO A 482 -36.95 17.83 11.34
N GLU A 483 -37.00 18.67 10.30
CA GLU A 483 -36.36 18.41 9.00
C GLU A 483 -34.82 18.40 9.06
N ASP A 484 -34.18 18.92 10.12
CA ASP A 484 -32.72 18.95 10.22
C ASP A 484 -32.13 17.53 10.40
N ASP A 485 -32.90 16.57 10.94
CA ASP A 485 -32.50 15.17 11.12
C ASP A 485 -32.43 14.38 9.81
N GLU A 486 -33.11 14.86 8.77
CA GLU A 486 -33.11 14.25 7.43
C GLU A 486 -31.95 14.78 6.55
N SER A 487 -31.14 15.69 7.07
CA SER A 487 -30.00 16.27 6.33
C SER A 487 -28.79 15.33 6.26
N ASP A 488 -27.90 15.56 5.28
CA ASP A 488 -26.65 14.80 5.10
C ASP A 488 -25.71 14.85 6.32
N LEU A 489 -25.86 15.84 7.20
CA LEU A 489 -25.09 15.98 8.44
C LEU A 489 -25.76 15.32 9.65
N HIS A 490 -26.97 14.76 9.46
CA HIS A 490 -27.82 14.21 10.52
C HIS A 490 -28.13 15.20 11.66
N GLY A 491 -28.21 16.51 11.35
CA GLY A 491 -28.57 17.54 12.33
C GLY A 491 -27.84 18.88 12.13
N ILE A 492 -27.75 19.66 13.21
CA ILE A 492 -27.08 20.97 13.26
C ILE A 492 -25.81 20.90 14.12
N LEU A 493 -24.68 21.34 13.58
CA LEU A 493 -23.33 21.12 14.12
C LEU A 493 -22.60 22.42 14.46
N LEU A 494 -21.99 22.48 15.65
CA LEU A 494 -21.21 23.60 16.14
C LEU A 494 -19.82 23.15 16.60
N TYR A 495 -18.80 23.51 15.84
CA TYR A 495 -17.39 23.36 16.18
C TYR A 495 -16.90 24.59 16.93
N ASN A 496 -16.96 24.51 18.24
CA ASN A 496 -16.64 25.59 19.15
C ASN A 496 -15.31 25.41 19.87
N ASN A 497 -14.34 24.61 19.45
CA ASN A 497 -13.06 24.40 20.15
C ASN A 497 -12.17 25.66 20.15
N VAL A 498 -12.47 26.63 21.01
CA VAL A 498 -11.69 27.83 21.27
C VAL A 498 -10.79 27.53 22.47
N PRO A 499 -9.45 27.56 22.32
CA PRO A 499 -8.52 27.19 23.38
C PRO A 499 -8.80 27.92 24.69
N GLY A 500 -9.06 27.14 25.75
CA GLY A 500 -9.40 27.66 27.08
C GLY A 500 -10.87 28.02 27.22
N ALA A 501 -11.40 28.91 26.37
CA ALA A 501 -12.72 29.52 26.53
C ALA A 501 -13.89 28.52 26.44
N SER A 502 -13.83 27.54 25.53
CA SER A 502 -15.00 26.70 25.22
C SER A 502 -15.33 25.63 26.23
N LYS A 503 -14.35 25.23 27.04
CA LYS A 503 -14.57 24.31 28.15
C LYS A 503 -15.28 24.99 29.32
N VAL A 504 -15.26 26.32 29.31
CA VAL A 504 -15.77 27.16 30.39
C VAL A 504 -16.90 28.11 29.92
N SER A 505 -17.34 28.01 28.67
CA SER A 505 -18.55 28.65 28.16
C SER A 505 -19.80 27.85 28.51
N ASN A 506 -20.97 28.48 28.59
CA ASN A 506 -22.24 27.82 28.87
C ASN A 506 -22.83 27.25 27.58
N THR A 507 -22.29 26.09 27.19
CA THR A 507 -22.67 25.43 25.94
C THR A 507 -24.11 24.90 25.97
N GLN A 508 -24.73 24.78 27.15
CA GLN A 508 -26.13 24.39 27.30
C GLN A 508 -27.07 25.28 26.46
N ILE A 509 -26.74 26.57 26.33
CA ILE A 509 -27.48 27.53 25.50
C ILE A 509 -27.64 27.03 24.05
N ALA A 510 -26.59 26.43 23.49
CA ALA A 510 -26.62 25.91 22.13
C ALA A 510 -27.26 24.52 22.07
N THR A 511 -26.97 23.63 23.02
CA THR A 511 -27.52 22.27 23.03
C THR A 511 -29.02 22.24 23.31
N ASP A 512 -29.56 23.16 24.12
CA ASP A 512 -31.01 23.33 24.35
C ASP A 512 -31.76 23.71 23.07
N LYS A 513 -31.08 24.48 22.20
CA LYS A 513 -31.57 24.79 20.85
C LYS A 513 -31.38 23.61 19.88
N GLY A 514 -30.85 22.48 20.34
CA GLY A 514 -30.64 21.25 19.56
C GLY A 514 -29.33 21.19 18.77
N TRP A 515 -28.36 22.08 19.03
CA TRP A 515 -27.03 22.03 18.38
C TRP A 515 -26.13 20.95 18.96
N MET A 516 -25.51 20.16 18.09
CA MET A 516 -24.44 19.24 18.46
C MET A 516 -23.11 19.98 18.51
N VAL A 517 -22.49 20.03 19.68
CA VAL A 517 -21.31 20.87 19.96
C VAL A 517 -20.03 20.03 20.05
N SER A 518 -18.91 20.53 19.50
CA SER A 518 -17.63 19.80 19.52
C SER A 518 -16.94 19.79 20.88
N VAL A 519 -17.17 20.82 21.70
CA VAL A 519 -16.63 20.97 23.04
C VAL A 519 -17.79 21.38 23.94
N VAL A 520 -18.14 20.50 24.87
CA VAL A 520 -19.09 20.85 25.93
C VAL A 520 -18.34 21.70 26.95
N GLY A 521 -18.92 22.87 27.25
CA GLY A 521 -18.45 23.77 28.29
C GLY A 521 -19.42 23.78 29.45
N ASP A 522 -18.88 23.99 30.65
CA ASP A 522 -19.62 23.93 31.92
C ASP A 522 -20.24 25.27 32.34
N GLY A 523 -20.02 26.34 31.57
CA GLY A 523 -20.48 27.69 31.91
C GLY A 523 -19.63 28.48 32.89
N THR A 524 -18.53 27.94 33.42
CA THR A 524 -17.79 28.53 34.57
C THR A 524 -16.92 29.75 34.29
N GLY A 525 -16.51 29.94 33.04
CA GLY A 525 -15.50 30.90 32.63
C GLY A 525 -16.06 32.12 31.94
N CYS A 526 -17.36 32.15 31.65
CA CYS A 526 -18.08 33.41 31.64
C CYS A 526 -18.72 33.56 33.01
N GLN A 527 -17.93 34.06 33.95
CA GLN A 527 -18.53 34.68 35.12
C GLN A 527 -19.13 35.97 34.60
N GLU A 528 -20.46 36.05 34.55
CA GLU A 528 -21.04 37.35 34.85
C GLU A 528 -20.41 37.77 36.18
N GLU A 529 -19.72 38.91 36.20
CA GLU A 529 -18.82 39.32 37.28
C GLU A 529 -19.49 39.18 38.67
N GLY A 530 -19.22 38.08 39.39
CA GLY A 530 -19.63 37.81 40.77
C GLY A 530 -19.73 36.32 41.12
N ASP A 531 -19.13 35.88 42.24
CA ASP A 531 -19.55 34.74 43.11
C ASP A 531 -18.74 33.40 43.28
N ARG A 532 -17.48 33.20 42.82
CA ARG A 532 -16.69 31.98 43.22
C ARG A 532 -15.79 32.17 44.48
N ILE A 533 -15.76 31.15 45.35
CA ILE A 533 -15.03 31.08 46.63
C ILE A 533 -13.77 30.21 46.50
N LYS A 534 -12.60 30.78 46.86
CA LYS A 534 -11.29 30.13 46.63
C LYS A 534 -11.04 28.85 47.43
N LYS A 535 -11.48 28.78 48.69
CA LYS A 535 -11.24 27.64 49.58
C LYS A 535 -12.29 27.55 50.67
N VAL A 536 -12.74 26.33 50.96
CA VAL A 536 -13.61 25.99 52.08
C VAL A 536 -12.98 24.87 52.89
N VAL A 537 -13.11 24.92 54.22
CA VAL A 537 -12.65 23.88 55.14
C VAL A 537 -13.86 23.34 55.90
N VAL A 538 -14.06 22.02 55.86
CA VAL A 538 -15.14 21.32 56.57
C VAL A 538 -14.52 20.39 57.61
N SER A 539 -14.95 20.52 58.86
CA SER A 539 -14.53 19.65 59.96
C SER A 539 -15.68 18.73 60.34
N VAL A 540 -15.39 17.43 60.40
CA VAL A 540 -16.31 16.37 60.79
C VAL A 540 -15.87 15.88 62.16
N ASP A 541 -16.77 15.90 63.14
CA ASP A 541 -16.46 15.45 64.52
C ASP A 541 -16.67 13.93 64.67
N LYS A 542 -17.62 13.37 63.91
CA LYS A 542 -18.01 11.96 63.93
C LYS A 542 -18.28 11.46 62.51
N ALA A 543 -17.78 10.27 62.18
CA ALA A 543 -17.99 9.66 60.87
C ALA A 543 -19.49 9.43 60.58
N GLY A 544 -19.91 9.68 59.34
CA GLY A 544 -21.29 9.66 58.86
C GLY A 544 -21.97 11.03 58.79
N GLU A 545 -21.34 12.09 59.33
CA GLU A 545 -21.93 13.44 59.40
C GLU A 545 -21.46 14.38 58.28
N LEU A 546 -20.68 13.91 57.28
CA LEU A 546 -20.11 14.82 56.28
C LEU A 546 -21.20 15.59 55.52
N GLU A 547 -22.26 14.92 55.06
CA GLU A 547 -23.37 15.54 54.32
C GLU A 547 -23.95 16.76 55.05
N ASP A 548 -24.25 16.60 56.34
CA ASP A 548 -24.84 17.63 57.19
C ASP A 548 -23.89 18.81 57.45
N LYS A 549 -22.57 18.58 57.33
CA LYS A 549 -21.53 19.57 57.61
C LYS A 549 -21.07 20.32 56.35
N ILE A 550 -21.45 19.87 55.15
CA ILE A 550 -21.08 20.56 53.91
C ILE A 550 -21.86 21.89 53.80
N PRO A 551 -21.17 23.05 53.69
CA PRO A 551 -21.82 24.34 53.54
C PRO A 551 -22.45 24.52 52.15
N GLU A 552 -23.50 25.35 52.08
CA GLU A 552 -24.31 25.58 50.87
C GLU A 552 -23.47 25.96 49.63
N ASN A 553 -22.42 26.75 49.80
CA ASN A 553 -21.52 27.13 48.71
C ASN A 553 -20.79 25.95 48.05
N VAL A 554 -20.53 24.86 48.77
CA VAL A 554 -19.96 23.63 48.19
C VAL A 554 -21.03 22.88 47.41
N TRP A 555 -22.28 22.85 47.89
CA TRP A 555 -23.42 22.29 47.16
C TRP A 555 -23.78 23.07 45.90
N LEU A 556 -23.61 24.39 45.92
CA LEU A 556 -23.78 25.29 44.78
C LEU A 556 -22.62 25.24 43.77
N ASP A 557 -21.59 24.43 44.04
CA ASP A 557 -20.43 24.22 43.16
C ASP A 557 -19.67 25.53 42.81
N VAL A 558 -19.63 26.47 43.74
CA VAL A 558 -18.91 27.75 43.58
C VAL A 558 -17.55 27.76 44.29
N VAL A 559 -17.02 26.59 44.68
CA VAL A 559 -15.79 26.45 45.47
C VAL A 559 -14.64 25.87 44.64
N ASP A 560 -13.45 26.48 44.70
CA ASP A 560 -12.28 25.98 43.96
C ASP A 560 -11.50 24.89 44.72
N THR A 561 -11.44 24.97 46.06
CA THR A 561 -10.74 24.00 46.92
C THR A 561 -11.57 23.62 48.13
N LEU A 562 -11.78 22.32 48.35
CA LEU A 562 -12.45 21.77 49.53
C LEU A 562 -11.44 21.01 50.38
N LYS A 563 -11.23 21.44 51.62
CA LYS A 563 -10.46 20.69 52.63
C LYS A 563 -11.43 20.01 53.59
N ILE A 564 -11.25 18.71 53.82
CA ILE A 564 -12.02 17.95 54.81
C ILE A 564 -11.07 17.50 55.92
N VAL A 565 -11.52 17.64 57.17
CA VAL A 565 -10.78 17.28 58.38
C VAL A 565 -11.68 16.39 59.25
N GLY A 566 -11.11 15.33 59.83
CA GLY A 566 -11.84 14.44 60.74
C GLY A 566 -12.09 13.02 60.21
N PRO A 567 -12.82 12.19 60.96
CA PRO A 567 -13.07 10.81 60.60
C PRO A 567 -14.15 10.68 59.52
N LEU A 568 -13.88 9.90 58.47
CA LEU A 568 -14.83 9.60 57.39
C LEU A 568 -15.08 8.09 57.27
N ASN A 569 -16.34 7.67 57.16
CA ASN A 569 -16.72 6.30 56.85
C ASN A 569 -17.08 6.13 55.36
N SER A 570 -17.53 4.93 54.98
CA SER A 570 -17.96 4.65 53.60
C SER A 570 -19.15 5.49 53.13
N TYR A 571 -20.06 5.89 54.04
CA TYR A 571 -21.17 6.77 53.69
C TYR A 571 -20.67 8.17 53.31
N ASP A 572 -19.79 8.75 54.13
CA ASP A 572 -19.17 10.05 53.84
C ASP A 572 -18.42 10.06 52.51
N LEU A 573 -17.72 8.97 52.19
CA LEU A 573 -16.92 8.87 50.97
C LEU A 573 -17.75 8.90 49.68
N ARG A 574 -19.07 8.63 49.72
CA ARG A 574 -19.99 8.86 48.60
C ARG A 574 -20.03 10.34 48.21
N TRP A 575 -20.01 11.22 49.22
CA TRP A 575 -20.05 12.67 49.04
C TRP A 575 -18.69 13.20 48.55
N VAL A 576 -17.59 12.70 49.11
CA VAL A 576 -16.23 12.98 48.61
C VAL A 576 -16.13 12.68 47.12
N ARG A 577 -16.62 11.51 46.68
CA ARG A 577 -16.71 11.13 45.27
C ARG A 577 -17.55 12.09 44.46
N LYS A 578 -18.75 12.41 44.96
CA LYS A 578 -19.68 13.32 44.29
C LYS A 578 -19.04 14.68 44.00
N PHE A 579 -18.35 15.26 44.98
CA PHE A 579 -17.61 16.52 44.79
C PHE A 579 -16.38 16.40 43.88
N CYS A 580 -15.81 15.21 43.72
CA CYS A 580 -14.72 14.96 42.78
C CYS A 580 -15.20 14.57 41.38
N GLY A 581 -16.51 14.60 41.13
CA GLY A 581 -17.11 14.45 39.81
C GLY A 581 -17.61 13.04 39.46
N SER A 582 -17.86 12.18 40.45
CA SER A 582 -18.50 10.88 40.22
C SER A 582 -19.45 10.54 41.36
N ASP A 583 -20.65 10.02 41.04
CA ASP A 583 -21.54 9.51 42.08
C ASP A 583 -21.11 8.11 42.58
N GLU A 584 -21.92 7.56 43.48
CA GLU A 584 -21.75 6.21 44.03
C GLU A 584 -21.99 5.10 43.00
N TYR A 585 -22.60 5.35 41.85
CA TYR A 585 -22.82 4.39 40.76
C TYR A 585 -21.76 4.50 39.65
N GLY A 586 -20.89 5.51 39.72
CA GLY A 586 -19.86 5.78 38.72
C GLY A 586 -20.37 6.60 37.53
N ALA A 587 -21.53 7.25 37.67
CA ALA A 587 -22.00 8.26 36.75
C ALA A 587 -21.22 9.56 36.95
N LEU A 588 -20.94 10.23 35.84
CA LEU A 588 -20.23 11.51 35.83
C LEU A 588 -21.11 12.58 36.48
N ILE A 589 -20.55 13.30 37.44
CA ILE A 589 -21.16 14.51 38.00
C ILE A 589 -20.36 15.71 37.49
N PRO A 590 -20.95 16.59 36.67
CA PRO A 590 -20.33 17.87 36.35
C PRO A 590 -20.19 18.68 37.64
N THR A 591 -18.95 18.94 38.04
CA THR A 591 -18.58 19.80 39.17
C THR A 591 -17.30 20.52 38.78
N THR A 592 -17.10 21.68 39.39
CA THR A 592 -16.05 22.62 39.02
C THR A 592 -15.02 22.75 40.14
N LEU A 593 -15.16 21.96 41.20
CA LEU A 593 -14.17 21.80 42.26
C LEU A 593 -12.85 21.31 41.67
N LYS A 594 -11.78 22.10 41.85
CA LYS A 594 -10.46 21.80 41.27
C LYS A 594 -9.59 20.98 42.19
N ARG A 595 -9.67 21.21 43.50
CA ARG A 595 -8.78 20.59 44.49
C ARG A 595 -9.54 20.06 45.70
N ILE A 596 -9.18 18.86 46.11
CA ILE A 596 -9.63 18.28 47.38
C ILE A 596 -8.43 17.96 48.27
N ASP A 597 -8.51 18.43 49.52
CA ASP A 597 -7.47 18.23 50.53
C ASP A 597 -7.99 17.33 51.64
N LEU A 598 -7.52 16.07 51.65
CA LEU A 598 -7.85 15.05 52.66
C LEU A 598 -6.69 14.79 53.62
N SER A 599 -5.70 15.69 53.69
CA SER A 599 -4.45 15.46 54.44
C SER A 599 -4.66 15.16 55.93
N GLU A 600 -5.78 15.61 56.51
CA GLU A 600 -6.16 15.44 57.92
C GLU A 600 -7.41 14.57 58.11
N VAL A 601 -7.78 13.78 57.09
CA VAL A 601 -8.83 12.76 57.19
C VAL A 601 -8.29 11.49 57.85
N THR A 602 -9.14 10.78 58.59
CA THR A 602 -8.91 9.38 59.01
C THR A 602 -10.05 8.50 58.52
N PHE A 603 -9.76 7.38 57.85
CA PHE A 603 -10.82 6.47 57.42
C PHE A 603 -11.25 5.54 58.56
N VAL A 604 -12.56 5.46 58.81
CA VAL A 604 -13.15 4.66 59.90
C VAL A 604 -14.19 3.70 59.31
N SER A 605 -14.04 2.40 59.58
CA SER A 605 -15.05 1.40 59.21
C SER A 605 -16.12 1.29 60.30
N THR A 606 -17.40 1.28 59.90
CA THR A 606 -18.54 1.07 60.81
C THR A 606 -18.93 -0.40 60.95
N GLY A 607 -18.32 -1.30 60.16
CA GLY A 607 -18.73 -2.69 60.03
C GLY A 607 -20.05 -2.89 59.28
N ASP A 608 -20.74 -1.80 58.91
CA ASP A 608 -21.98 -1.84 58.15
C ASP A 608 -21.67 -1.92 56.65
N THR A 609 -22.00 -3.06 56.05
CA THR A 609 -21.80 -3.30 54.61
C THR A 609 -22.89 -2.70 53.73
N SER A 610 -23.93 -2.10 54.31
CA SER A 610 -24.94 -1.34 53.58
C SER A 610 -24.42 0.03 53.12
N ASP A 611 -23.45 0.60 53.84
CA ASP A 611 -22.75 1.85 53.53
C ASP A 611 -21.58 1.61 52.57
N SER A 612 -21.83 1.55 51.26
CA SER A 612 -20.78 1.48 50.23
C SER A 612 -20.48 2.84 49.60
N TYR A 613 -19.23 3.29 49.43
CA TYR A 613 -18.97 4.56 48.71
C TYR A 613 -19.08 4.46 47.19
N TYR A 614 -18.97 3.25 46.65
CA TYR A 614 -19.04 3.00 45.22
C TYR A 614 -19.70 1.64 44.93
N ILE A 615 -20.49 1.59 43.87
CA ILE A 615 -21.21 0.43 43.35
C ILE A 615 -20.86 0.30 41.88
N PHE A 616 -20.25 -0.83 41.51
CA PHE A 616 -19.92 -1.19 40.14
C PHE A 616 -20.82 -2.33 39.69
N THR A 617 -21.66 -2.08 38.69
CA THR A 617 -22.42 -3.14 38.01
C THR A 617 -21.52 -3.83 36.98
N ASP A 618 -21.27 -5.13 37.16
CA ASP A 618 -20.48 -5.90 36.20
C ASP A 618 -21.26 -6.27 34.93
N ASP A 619 -20.59 -6.87 33.94
CA ASP A 619 -21.17 -7.22 32.64
C ASP A 619 -22.37 -8.18 32.71
N MET A 620 -22.61 -8.79 33.88
CA MET A 620 -23.76 -9.67 34.15
C MET A 620 -24.88 -8.94 34.90
N GLY A 621 -24.79 -7.62 35.06
CA GLY A 621 -25.76 -6.81 35.78
C GLY A 621 -25.68 -6.96 37.30
N LYS A 622 -24.59 -7.53 37.85
CA LYS A 622 -24.44 -7.73 39.29
C LYS A 622 -23.67 -6.58 39.93
N ASP A 623 -24.25 -5.99 40.96
CA ASP A 623 -23.62 -4.92 41.72
C ASP A 623 -22.52 -5.43 42.63
N ARG A 624 -21.34 -4.80 42.54
CA ARG A 624 -20.22 -4.92 43.46
C ARG A 624 -20.09 -3.64 44.27
N LYS A 625 -20.18 -3.77 45.59
CA LYS A 625 -20.11 -2.66 46.54
C LYS A 625 -18.71 -2.52 47.14
N TYR A 626 -18.21 -1.29 47.24
CA TYR A 626 -16.93 -0.94 47.82
C TYR A 626 -17.12 -0.13 49.11
N PHE A 627 -16.36 -0.47 50.15
CA PHE A 627 -16.46 0.09 51.49
C PHE A 627 -15.07 0.28 52.12
N VAL A 628 -14.99 1.05 53.20
CA VAL A 628 -13.78 1.20 54.01
C VAL A 628 -13.51 -0.10 54.76
N ASP A 629 -12.42 -0.78 54.42
CA ASP A 629 -12.00 -2.02 55.07
C ASP A 629 -11.39 -1.75 56.45
N GLY A 630 -12.11 -2.12 57.51
CA GLY A 630 -11.65 -1.97 58.89
C GLY A 630 -10.41 -2.81 59.23
N ALA A 631 -10.12 -3.86 58.46
CA ALA A 631 -8.90 -4.65 58.62
C ALA A 631 -7.66 -3.94 58.02
N LYS A 632 -7.86 -2.89 57.20
CA LYS A 632 -6.80 -2.15 56.50
C LYS A 632 -6.92 -0.63 56.69
N PRO A 633 -6.72 -0.11 57.93
CA PRO A 633 -6.94 1.31 58.24
C PRO A 633 -5.96 2.28 57.55
N THR A 634 -4.90 1.78 56.93
CA THR A 634 -3.89 2.59 56.20
C THR A 634 -4.01 2.46 54.69
N LEU A 635 -5.03 1.77 54.17
CA LEU A 635 -5.32 1.65 52.75
C LEU A 635 -6.12 2.87 52.28
N LEU A 636 -5.67 3.53 51.20
CA LEU A 636 -6.56 4.39 50.43
C LEU A 636 -7.58 3.49 49.74
N PRO A 637 -8.89 3.61 50.04
CA PRO A 637 -9.89 2.65 49.58
C PRO A 637 -9.87 2.43 48.07
N GLU A 638 -10.07 1.18 47.64
CA GLU A 638 -10.09 0.80 46.23
C GLU A 638 -11.15 1.59 45.45
N LYS A 639 -10.84 2.00 44.22
CA LYS A 639 -11.78 2.77 43.39
C LYS A 639 -12.33 4.06 44.03
N LEU A 640 -11.74 4.58 45.12
CA LEU A 640 -12.29 5.76 45.80
C LEU A 640 -12.51 6.93 44.85
N PHE A 641 -11.56 7.25 43.97
CA PHE A 641 -11.70 8.29 42.95
C PHE A 641 -11.91 7.72 41.53
N PHE A 642 -12.32 6.46 41.39
CA PHE A 642 -12.61 5.90 40.06
C PHE A 642 -13.62 6.78 39.30
N LYS A 643 -13.26 7.18 38.07
CA LYS A 643 -14.03 8.10 37.20
C LYS A 643 -14.33 9.48 37.81
N CYS A 644 -13.57 9.95 38.79
CA CYS A 644 -13.63 11.35 39.24
C CYS A 644 -12.98 12.25 38.19
N CYS A 645 -13.76 12.65 37.17
CA CYS A 645 -13.25 13.25 35.94
C CYS A 645 -13.05 14.77 36.01
N SER A 646 -13.50 15.46 37.04
CA SER A 646 -13.38 16.93 37.17
C SER A 646 -12.22 17.38 38.04
N ILE A 647 -11.84 16.57 39.05
CA ILE A 647 -10.84 16.96 40.03
C ILE A 647 -9.44 17.09 39.40
N GLU A 648 -8.76 18.21 39.66
CA GLU A 648 -7.43 18.49 39.12
C GLU A 648 -6.30 18.15 40.11
N SER A 649 -6.55 18.22 41.42
CA SER A 649 -5.55 17.96 42.46
C SER A 649 -6.15 17.27 43.69
N VAL A 650 -5.48 16.22 44.17
CA VAL A 650 -5.87 15.47 45.38
C VAL A 650 -4.70 15.42 46.36
N VAL A 651 -4.95 15.81 47.62
CA VAL A 651 -3.99 15.62 48.73
C VAL A 651 -4.44 14.45 49.58
N LEU A 652 -3.62 13.39 49.68
CA LEU A 652 -4.01 12.18 50.40
C LEU A 652 -3.76 12.30 51.91
N PRO A 653 -4.49 11.52 52.73
CA PRO A 653 -4.29 11.50 54.18
C PRO A 653 -2.90 11.02 54.58
N LYS A 654 -2.27 11.67 55.57
CA LYS A 654 -0.89 11.38 56.00
C LYS A 654 -0.67 9.95 56.55
N HIS A 655 -1.72 9.29 57.00
CA HIS A 655 -1.67 7.94 57.59
C HIS A 655 -1.70 6.81 56.55
N ILE A 656 -1.90 7.12 55.26
CA ILE A 656 -1.95 6.12 54.20
C ILE A 656 -0.58 5.46 53.99
N ARG A 657 -0.60 4.15 53.76
CA ARG A 657 0.56 3.28 53.47
C ARG A 657 0.41 2.51 52.16
N GLU A 658 -0.82 2.34 51.68
CA GLU A 658 -1.16 1.56 50.47
C GLU A 658 -2.18 2.32 49.62
N ILE A 659 -1.98 2.37 48.30
CA ILE A 659 -2.96 2.94 47.35
C ILE A 659 -3.72 1.79 46.69
N GLY A 660 -5.03 1.72 46.93
CA GLY A 660 -5.88 0.61 46.49
C GLY A 660 -6.09 0.49 44.98
N ILE A 661 -6.60 -0.67 44.55
CA ILE A 661 -6.86 -1.01 43.14
C ILE A 661 -7.70 0.09 42.48
N GLY A 662 -7.14 0.69 41.42
CA GLY A 662 -7.82 1.68 40.60
C GLY A 662 -8.30 2.92 41.36
N ALA A 663 -7.65 3.28 42.47
CA ALA A 663 -8.04 4.42 43.31
C ALA A 663 -8.27 5.71 42.51
N PHE A 664 -7.46 6.00 41.49
CA PHE A 664 -7.59 7.17 40.59
C PHE A 664 -7.82 6.78 39.13
N PHE A 665 -8.27 5.54 38.86
CA PHE A 665 -8.43 5.06 37.50
C PHE A 665 -9.49 5.91 36.76
N LYS A 666 -9.14 6.44 35.58
CA LYS A 666 -9.94 7.39 34.78
C LYS A 666 -10.17 8.76 35.44
N CYS A 667 -9.25 9.24 36.28
CA CYS A 667 -9.22 10.64 36.71
C CYS A 667 -8.62 11.55 35.61
N VAL A 668 -9.36 11.74 34.53
CA VAL A 668 -8.84 12.35 33.28
C VAL A 668 -8.39 13.81 33.41
N SER A 669 -8.92 14.57 34.38
CA SER A 669 -8.53 15.97 34.63
C SER A 669 -7.45 16.13 35.69
N MET A 670 -7.04 15.05 36.37
CA MET A 670 -6.08 15.10 37.46
C MET A 670 -4.68 15.47 36.94
N LYS A 671 -4.14 16.58 37.44
CA LYS A 671 -2.81 17.12 37.15
C LYS A 671 -1.81 16.83 38.26
N GLU A 672 -2.28 16.69 39.50
CA GLU A 672 -1.44 16.51 40.69
C GLU A 672 -2.09 15.55 41.69
N VAL A 673 -1.27 14.69 42.29
CA VAL A 673 -1.62 13.91 43.47
C VAL A 673 -0.48 14.02 44.48
N LEU A 674 -0.76 14.51 45.69
CA LEU A 674 0.23 14.56 46.76
C LEU A 674 0.16 13.29 47.58
N ILE A 675 1.10 12.38 47.31
CA ILE A 675 1.21 11.06 47.95
C ILE A 675 2.09 11.17 49.21
N PRO A 676 1.64 10.69 50.39
CA PRO A 676 2.45 10.63 51.58
C PRO A 676 3.69 9.76 51.38
N ASP A 677 4.85 10.23 51.85
CA ASP A 677 6.13 9.54 51.66
C ASP A 677 6.19 8.16 52.34
N GLU A 678 5.31 7.91 53.31
CA GLU A 678 5.17 6.63 54.01
C GLU A 678 4.48 5.52 53.20
N VAL A 679 3.98 5.82 51.99
CA VAL A 679 3.34 4.82 51.12
C VAL A 679 4.36 3.80 50.61
N THR A 680 4.08 2.52 50.86
CA THR A 680 4.95 1.39 50.50
C THR A 680 4.43 0.58 49.32
N GLU A 681 3.14 0.69 48.98
CA GLU A 681 2.50 -0.11 47.94
C GLU A 681 1.48 0.68 47.10
N ILE A 682 1.53 0.49 45.77
CA ILE A 682 0.57 1.00 44.80
C ILE A 682 -0.02 -0.18 44.00
N GLN A 683 -1.33 -0.36 44.08
CA GLN A 683 -2.01 -1.51 43.49
C GLN A 683 -2.42 -1.30 42.02
N ASN A 684 -3.02 -2.35 41.43
CA ASN A 684 -3.31 -2.44 40.01
C ASN A 684 -4.08 -1.21 39.50
N THR A 685 -3.70 -0.66 38.35
CA THR A 685 -4.41 0.44 37.67
C THR A 685 -4.58 1.72 38.49
N ALA A 686 -3.88 1.91 39.61
CA ALA A 686 -4.12 3.00 40.56
C ALA A 686 -4.18 4.39 39.90
N PHE A 687 -3.35 4.66 38.89
CA PHE A 687 -3.29 5.93 38.14
C PHE A 687 -3.58 5.75 36.64
N GLY A 688 -4.21 4.64 36.23
CA GLY A 688 -4.46 4.41 34.80
C GLY A 688 -5.46 5.42 34.21
N VAL A 689 -5.24 5.86 32.97
CA VAL A 689 -6.09 6.81 32.24
C VAL A 689 -6.19 8.18 32.95
N CYS A 690 -5.10 8.63 33.57
CA CYS A 690 -4.98 9.99 34.12
C CYS A 690 -4.40 10.92 33.04
N ASP A 691 -5.22 11.26 32.03
CA ASP A 691 -4.77 11.93 30.80
C ASP A 691 -4.15 13.31 30.99
N ALA A 692 -4.52 14.03 32.07
CA ALA A 692 -3.96 15.34 32.40
C ALA A 692 -2.68 15.30 33.24
N LEU A 693 -2.28 14.12 33.76
CA LEU A 693 -1.15 13.98 34.67
C LEU A 693 0.17 14.12 33.89
N GLU A 694 0.89 15.23 34.10
CA GLU A 694 2.17 15.48 33.41
C GLU A 694 3.38 14.92 34.17
N THR A 695 3.32 14.90 35.50
CA THR A 695 4.39 14.43 36.39
C THR A 695 3.79 13.80 37.64
N ILE A 696 4.49 12.85 38.24
CA ILE A 696 4.13 12.30 39.55
C ILE A 696 5.36 12.10 40.41
N GLN A 697 5.27 12.51 41.68
CA GLN A 697 6.29 12.22 42.68
C GLN A 697 5.91 10.92 43.39
N LEU A 698 6.68 9.87 43.14
CA LEU A 698 6.51 8.60 43.83
C LEU A 698 7.14 8.65 45.24
N PRO A 699 6.52 8.02 46.25
CA PRO A 699 6.99 8.07 47.63
C PRO A 699 8.32 7.34 47.81
N SER A 700 9.22 7.86 48.63
CA SER A 700 10.59 7.35 48.78
C SER A 700 10.64 5.93 49.38
N LYS A 701 9.64 5.57 50.20
CA LYS A 701 9.51 4.24 50.83
C LYS A 701 8.78 3.21 49.97
N LEU A 702 8.45 3.53 48.72
CA LEU A 702 7.74 2.63 47.81
C LEU A 702 8.52 1.33 47.59
N LYS A 703 7.86 0.18 47.81
CA LYS A 703 8.43 -1.16 47.59
C LYS A 703 7.82 -1.86 46.38
N THR A 704 6.52 -1.67 46.16
CA THR A 704 5.77 -2.42 45.14
C THR A 704 4.85 -1.50 44.35
N MET A 705 4.87 -1.65 43.03
CA MET A 705 3.87 -1.12 42.09
C MET A 705 3.32 -2.29 41.29
N SER A 706 2.01 -2.50 41.30
CA SER A 706 1.38 -3.64 40.61
C SER A 706 1.20 -3.40 39.10
N ASN A 707 0.35 -4.16 38.42
CA ASN A 707 0.20 -4.07 36.96
C ASN A 707 -0.56 -2.79 36.55
N TYR A 708 -0.23 -2.26 35.36
CA TYR A 708 -0.97 -1.16 34.69
C TYR A 708 -1.04 0.17 35.47
N VAL A 709 -0.13 0.44 36.39
CA VAL A 709 -0.25 1.61 37.30
C VAL A 709 -0.41 2.94 36.55
N PHE A 710 0.35 3.18 35.48
CA PHE A 710 0.31 4.40 34.66
C PHE A 710 -0.16 4.15 33.22
N THR A 711 -0.92 3.08 32.98
CA THR A 711 -1.45 2.78 31.65
C THR A 711 -2.29 3.95 31.13
N TYR A 712 -2.17 4.31 29.85
CA TYR A 712 -2.90 5.40 29.19
C TYR A 712 -2.73 6.78 29.85
N CYS A 713 -1.63 7.06 30.55
CA CYS A 713 -1.34 8.42 31.03
C CYS A 713 -0.80 9.31 29.90
N ALA A 714 -1.70 9.84 29.08
CA ALA A 714 -1.37 10.45 27.78
C ALA A 714 -0.37 11.63 27.83
N LYS A 715 -0.32 12.38 28.94
CA LYS A 715 0.57 13.54 29.11
C LYS A 715 1.77 13.32 30.03
N LEU A 716 1.92 12.14 30.61
CA LEU A 716 2.99 11.86 31.56
C LEU A 716 4.36 12.00 30.86
N LYS A 717 5.23 12.89 31.36
CA LYS A 717 6.48 13.28 30.70
C LYS A 717 7.69 12.50 31.19
N GLU A 718 7.77 12.32 32.51
CA GLU A 718 8.89 11.66 33.18
C GLU A 718 8.44 11.00 34.48
N VAL A 719 9.10 9.89 34.82
CA VAL A 719 8.91 9.18 36.09
C VAL A 719 10.25 8.73 36.64
N THR A 720 10.44 8.89 37.95
CA THR A 720 11.57 8.32 38.69
C THR A 720 11.04 7.24 39.63
N ILE A 721 11.48 6.00 39.41
CA ILE A 721 11.09 4.86 40.23
C ILE A 721 12.00 4.82 41.48
N PRO A 722 11.45 4.82 42.71
CA PRO A 722 12.23 4.83 43.94
C PRO A 722 13.11 3.59 44.17
N ASP A 723 14.20 3.74 44.91
CA ASP A 723 15.19 2.68 45.20
C ASP A 723 14.62 1.48 45.99
N GLY A 724 13.45 1.59 46.60
CA GLY A 724 12.80 0.44 47.25
C GLY A 724 12.16 -0.56 46.28
N VAL A 725 11.93 -0.17 45.02
CA VAL A 725 11.21 -0.99 44.03
C VAL A 725 12.13 -2.00 43.37
N THR A 726 11.82 -3.29 43.54
CA THR A 726 12.64 -4.41 43.04
C THR A 726 12.11 -5.06 41.76
N LYS A 727 10.87 -4.75 41.36
CA LYS A 727 10.20 -5.31 40.18
C LYS A 727 9.37 -4.27 39.44
N ILE A 728 9.47 -4.25 38.10
CA ILE A 728 8.50 -3.55 37.23
C ILE A 728 7.49 -4.57 36.71
N ASN A 729 6.21 -4.30 36.95
CA ASN A 729 5.10 -5.17 36.61
C ASN A 729 4.55 -4.89 35.21
N LYS A 730 3.63 -5.75 34.76
CA LYS A 730 3.09 -5.78 33.41
C LYS A 730 2.49 -4.42 33.02
N ARG A 731 2.87 -3.91 31.84
CA ARG A 731 2.28 -2.75 31.17
C ARG A 731 2.18 -1.51 32.05
N THR A 732 3.20 -1.27 32.87
CA THR A 732 3.20 -0.16 33.84
C THR A 732 3.00 1.19 33.14
N PHE A 733 3.55 1.35 31.92
CA PHE A 733 3.55 2.58 31.13
C PHE A 733 2.94 2.41 29.72
N ASP A 734 2.05 1.43 29.53
CA ASP A 734 1.40 1.20 28.23
C ASP A 734 0.60 2.43 27.78
N GLN A 735 0.74 2.85 26.51
CA GLN A 735 0.11 4.03 25.92
C GLN A 735 0.47 5.36 26.62
N THR A 736 1.77 5.63 26.77
CA THR A 736 2.31 6.87 27.37
C THR A 736 3.12 7.72 26.36
N PRO A 737 2.47 8.37 25.38
CA PRO A 737 3.14 8.97 24.20
C PRO A 737 4.00 10.19 24.50
N LYS A 738 3.94 10.72 25.73
CA LYS A 738 4.77 11.84 26.18
C LYS A 738 5.88 11.44 27.15
N LEU A 739 5.96 10.17 27.55
CA LEU A 739 6.92 9.69 28.55
C LEU A 739 8.30 9.56 27.92
N LYS A 740 9.07 10.65 27.86
CA LYS A 740 10.39 10.67 27.22
C LYS A 740 11.48 10.01 28.03
N LYS A 741 11.38 10.09 29.37
CA LYS A 741 12.43 9.68 30.31
C LYS A 741 11.86 8.84 31.44
N LEU A 742 12.48 7.69 31.69
CA LEU A 742 12.20 6.82 32.82
C LEU A 742 13.50 6.50 33.57
N THR A 743 13.53 6.79 34.87
CA THR A 743 14.69 6.46 35.72
C THR A 743 14.36 5.22 36.55
N LEU A 744 15.11 4.14 36.33
CA LEU A 744 14.99 2.87 37.05
C LEU A 744 15.94 2.82 38.26
N PRO A 745 15.57 2.12 39.35
CA PRO A 745 16.40 2.05 40.55
C PRO A 745 17.50 0.98 40.41
N LYS A 746 18.62 1.17 41.11
CA LYS A 746 19.73 0.19 41.11
C LYS A 746 19.38 -1.13 41.81
N SER A 747 18.33 -1.12 42.62
CA SER A 747 17.79 -2.29 43.34
C SER A 747 16.89 -3.17 42.48
N LEU A 748 16.57 -2.77 41.24
CA LEU A 748 15.70 -3.54 40.36
C LEU A 748 16.31 -4.91 40.02
N ARG A 749 15.53 -5.99 40.17
CA ARG A 749 15.97 -7.37 39.92
C ARG A 749 15.08 -8.13 38.95
N GLU A 750 13.85 -7.69 38.75
CA GLU A 750 12.88 -8.40 37.91
C GLU A 750 12.09 -7.45 37.00
N LEU A 751 11.88 -7.87 35.76
CA LEU A 751 10.94 -7.29 34.81
C LEU A 751 9.87 -8.33 34.49
N ALA A 752 8.60 -7.96 34.56
CA ALA A 752 7.51 -8.82 34.11
C ALA A 752 7.43 -8.86 32.57
N ILE A 753 6.75 -9.89 32.04
CA ILE A 753 6.31 -9.91 30.63
C ILE A 753 5.56 -8.60 30.33
N GLU A 754 5.90 -7.96 29.21
CA GLU A 754 5.35 -6.67 28.78
C GLU A 754 5.58 -5.50 29.77
N ALA A 755 6.65 -5.50 30.58
CA ALA A 755 6.90 -4.48 31.61
C ALA A 755 6.80 -3.02 31.10
N PHE A 756 7.38 -2.73 29.94
CA PHE A 756 7.38 -1.42 29.27
C PHE A 756 6.67 -1.45 27.92
N PHE A 757 5.87 -2.49 27.64
CA PHE A 757 5.13 -2.60 26.39
C PHE A 757 4.28 -1.34 26.15
N GLY A 758 4.34 -0.79 24.94
CA GLY A 758 3.56 0.37 24.55
C GLY A 758 3.98 1.69 25.22
N ALA A 759 5.17 1.77 25.84
CA ALA A 759 5.77 3.03 26.28
C ALA A 759 6.26 3.87 25.08
N ASN A 760 5.34 4.20 24.19
CA ASN A 760 5.55 4.78 22.87
C ASN A 760 6.22 6.16 22.87
N GLY A 761 6.24 6.89 23.99
CA GLY A 761 6.99 8.14 24.14
C GLY A 761 8.45 7.98 24.57
N LEU A 762 8.88 6.80 25.01
CA LEU A 762 10.18 6.57 25.65
C LEU A 762 11.31 6.65 24.64
N GLU A 763 12.22 7.62 24.80
CA GLU A 763 13.31 7.85 23.84
C GLU A 763 14.59 7.08 24.18
N GLN A 764 14.85 6.86 25.48
CA GLN A 764 16.04 6.15 25.95
C GLN A 764 15.79 5.46 27.29
N ILE A 765 16.46 4.34 27.51
CA ILE A 765 16.42 3.64 28.80
C ILE A 765 17.76 2.99 29.15
N GLN A 766 18.09 3.02 30.45
CA GLN A 766 19.20 2.28 31.03
C GLN A 766 18.65 1.16 31.91
N ILE A 767 18.92 -0.09 31.53
CA ILE A 767 18.52 -1.26 32.30
C ILE A 767 19.61 -1.56 33.35
N PRO A 768 19.27 -1.58 34.64
CA PRO A 768 20.27 -1.70 35.71
C PRO A 768 20.88 -3.11 35.78
N ASP A 769 22.08 -3.19 36.36
CA ASP A 769 22.75 -4.46 36.65
C ASP A 769 21.93 -5.33 37.60
N GLY A 770 21.96 -6.65 37.37
CA GLY A 770 21.18 -7.64 38.12
C GLY A 770 19.99 -8.19 37.34
N ILE A 771 19.59 -7.56 36.23
CA ILE A 771 18.65 -8.13 35.27
C ILE A 771 19.39 -9.15 34.39
N THR A 772 18.93 -10.40 34.40
CA THR A 772 19.55 -11.51 33.64
C THR A 772 18.79 -11.87 32.35
N THR A 773 17.54 -11.46 32.23
CA THR A 773 16.67 -11.73 31.08
C THR A 773 15.81 -10.50 30.78
N LEU A 774 15.71 -10.11 29.51
CA LEU A 774 14.64 -9.24 29.04
C LEU A 774 13.44 -10.11 28.67
N PRO A 775 12.31 -10.04 29.38
CA PRO A 775 11.17 -10.94 29.20
C PRO A 775 10.42 -10.67 27.89
N GLU A 776 9.46 -11.54 27.57
CA GLU A 776 8.64 -11.42 26.37
C GLU A 776 8.00 -10.03 26.27
N SER A 777 8.15 -9.40 25.10
CA SER A 777 7.58 -8.10 24.76
C SER A 777 7.95 -6.97 25.72
N ALA A 778 9.08 -7.05 26.45
CA ALA A 778 9.47 -6.08 27.47
C ALA A 778 9.39 -4.61 27.00
N PHE A 779 9.86 -4.33 25.78
CA PHE A 779 9.84 -3.04 25.08
C PHE A 779 9.05 -3.08 23.77
N GLY A 780 8.17 -4.08 23.58
CA GLY A 780 7.34 -4.16 22.38
C GLY A 780 6.54 -2.86 22.17
N MET A 781 6.52 -2.34 20.95
CA MET A 781 5.86 -1.07 20.58
C MET A 781 6.36 0.17 21.33
N CYS A 782 7.62 0.19 21.78
CA CYS A 782 8.29 1.43 22.21
C CYS A 782 8.75 2.25 20.98
N GLU A 783 7.79 2.79 20.23
CA GLU A 783 8.03 3.38 18.90
C GLU A 783 9.02 4.54 18.87
N ALA A 784 9.14 5.33 19.95
CA ALA A 784 10.09 6.44 20.06
C ALA A 784 11.48 6.03 20.57
N LEU A 785 11.69 4.77 20.97
CA LEU A 785 12.94 4.32 21.60
C LEU A 785 14.09 4.37 20.61
N LYS A 786 15.10 5.19 20.90
CA LYS A 786 16.30 5.36 20.07
C LYS A 786 17.51 4.60 20.60
N LYS A 787 17.59 4.45 21.93
CA LYS A 787 18.73 3.82 22.62
C LYS A 787 18.28 3.01 23.83
N ALA A 788 18.75 1.77 23.92
CA ALA A 788 18.61 0.93 25.10
C ALA A 788 20.01 0.49 25.59
N GLU A 789 20.38 0.86 26.82
CA GLU A 789 21.61 0.40 27.45
C GLU A 789 21.33 -0.87 28.26
N LEU A 790 21.93 -1.99 27.85
CA LEU A 790 21.76 -3.29 28.47
C LEU A 790 22.86 -3.57 29.53
N PRO A 791 22.55 -4.28 30.63
CA PRO A 791 23.51 -4.60 31.66
C PRO A 791 24.40 -5.77 31.24
N ALA A 792 25.60 -5.86 31.82
CA ALA A 792 26.52 -6.97 31.55
C ALA A 792 26.02 -8.31 32.13
N SER A 793 25.06 -8.26 33.07
CA SER A 793 24.42 -9.46 33.64
C SER A 793 23.42 -10.14 32.70
N LEU A 794 23.08 -9.52 31.57
CA LEU A 794 22.03 -10.01 30.67
C LEU A 794 22.50 -11.25 29.88
N THR A 795 21.75 -12.34 29.98
CA THR A 795 22.05 -13.63 29.33
C THR A 795 21.06 -14.00 28.23
N LYS A 796 19.84 -13.45 28.24
CA LYS A 796 18.78 -13.74 27.27
C LYS A 796 17.93 -12.51 26.94
N ILE A 797 17.63 -12.33 25.65
CA ILE A 797 16.58 -11.44 25.13
C ILE A 797 15.45 -12.32 24.62
N ASP A 798 14.28 -12.27 25.27
CA ASP A 798 13.16 -13.14 24.96
C ASP A 798 12.28 -12.64 23.80
N LYS A 799 11.27 -13.43 23.46
CA LYS A 799 10.41 -13.21 22.29
C LYS A 799 9.84 -11.78 22.24
N ASN A 800 9.85 -11.17 21.06
CA ASN A 800 9.29 -9.82 20.82
C ASN A 800 9.88 -8.69 21.70
N ALA A 801 11.00 -8.88 22.42
CA ALA A 801 11.44 -7.95 23.46
C ALA A 801 11.55 -6.48 22.99
N PHE A 802 11.95 -6.23 21.75
CA PHE A 802 12.02 -4.92 21.09
C PHE A 802 11.22 -4.86 19.78
N GLN A 803 10.20 -5.71 19.61
CA GLN A 803 9.35 -5.69 18.42
C GLN A 803 8.76 -4.29 18.18
N ASP A 804 8.78 -3.83 16.92
CA ASP A 804 8.24 -2.54 16.47
C ASP A 804 8.88 -1.31 17.15
N CYS A 805 10.10 -1.44 17.68
CA CYS A 805 10.93 -0.29 18.08
C CYS A 805 11.54 0.38 16.84
N HIS A 806 10.69 0.95 15.98
CA HIS A 806 11.06 1.48 14.66
C HIS A 806 12.18 2.51 14.66
N ASN A 807 12.36 3.26 15.75
CA ASN A 807 13.39 4.28 15.90
C ASN A 807 14.65 3.82 16.62
N LEU A 808 14.77 2.54 17.00
CA LEU A 808 15.94 2.03 17.70
C LEU A 808 17.14 2.08 16.77
N GLU A 809 18.11 2.94 17.09
CA GLU A 809 19.26 3.22 16.24
C GLU A 809 20.45 2.35 16.62
N THR A 810 20.75 2.26 17.92
CA THR A 810 21.89 1.51 18.44
C THR A 810 21.51 0.70 19.67
N ILE A 811 22.10 -0.49 19.77
CA ILE A 811 22.03 -1.33 20.96
C ILE A 811 23.37 -2.02 21.17
N GLU A 812 23.92 -1.90 22.38
CA GLU A 812 25.16 -2.57 22.75
C GLU A 812 24.82 -3.92 23.38
N LEU A 813 25.09 -5.01 22.64
CA LEU A 813 24.93 -6.38 23.13
C LEU A 813 26.24 -6.83 23.78
N LYS A 814 26.23 -6.96 25.12
CA LYS A 814 27.44 -7.20 25.91
C LYS A 814 27.82 -8.68 25.97
N GLU A 815 29.11 -8.92 26.22
CA GLU A 815 29.63 -10.25 26.55
C GLU A 815 28.88 -10.82 27.77
N GLY A 816 28.49 -12.09 27.67
CA GLY A 816 27.59 -12.77 28.61
C GLY A 816 26.22 -13.09 28.00
N LEU A 817 25.76 -12.34 26.99
CA LEU A 817 24.53 -12.63 26.26
C LEU A 817 24.66 -13.94 25.47
N LYS A 818 23.74 -14.88 25.67
CA LYS A 818 23.76 -16.22 25.05
C LYS A 818 22.67 -16.46 24.01
N HIS A 819 21.52 -15.81 24.15
CA HIS A 819 20.33 -16.16 23.37
C HIS A 819 19.49 -14.92 23.02
N ILE A 820 19.18 -14.77 21.73
CA ILE A 820 18.18 -13.84 21.18
C ILE A 820 17.04 -14.66 20.57
N ALA A 821 15.84 -14.51 21.12
CA ALA A 821 14.68 -15.32 20.77
C ALA A 821 13.89 -14.78 19.56
N VAL A 822 12.86 -15.52 19.15
CA VAL A 822 12.00 -15.21 18.01
C VAL A 822 11.45 -13.78 18.05
N TYR A 823 11.50 -13.07 16.92
CA TYR A 823 11.03 -11.67 16.76
C TYR A 823 11.63 -10.61 17.70
N ALA A 824 12.70 -10.91 18.43
CA ALA A 824 13.22 -10.03 19.47
C ALA A 824 13.44 -8.58 19.01
N PHE A 825 13.83 -8.35 17.75
CA PHE A 825 14.08 -7.04 17.13
C PHE A 825 13.29 -6.83 15.83
N GLN A 826 12.19 -7.55 15.61
CA GLN A 826 11.39 -7.41 14.39
C GLN A 826 11.00 -5.93 14.17
N ASN A 827 11.14 -5.45 12.92
CA ASN A 827 10.83 -4.08 12.49
C ASN A 827 11.63 -2.96 13.18
N CYS A 828 12.80 -3.26 13.77
CA CYS A 828 13.76 -2.24 14.22
C CYS A 828 14.49 -1.60 13.01
N LYS A 829 13.76 -0.86 12.18
CA LYS A 829 14.18 -0.44 10.83
C LYS A 829 15.45 0.42 10.80
N LYS A 830 15.69 1.24 11.83
CA LYS A 830 16.86 2.13 11.95
C LYS A 830 18.07 1.51 12.64
N LEU A 831 17.97 0.24 13.05
CA LEU A 831 19.02 -0.42 13.82
C LEU A 831 20.24 -0.65 12.94
N HIS A 832 21.37 -0.05 13.32
CA HIS A 832 22.62 -0.11 12.57
C HIS A 832 23.82 -0.39 13.48
N ASN A 833 24.95 -0.82 12.90
CA ASN A 833 26.19 -1.11 13.61
C ASN A 833 26.06 -2.12 14.78
N VAL A 834 25.16 -3.11 14.66
CA VAL A 834 24.98 -4.14 15.68
C VAL A 834 26.22 -5.04 15.75
N THR A 835 26.85 -5.07 16.92
CA THR A 835 27.94 -6.01 17.22
C THR A 835 27.39 -7.14 18.05
N LEU A 836 27.41 -8.37 17.52
CA LEU A 836 27.00 -9.56 18.27
C LEU A 836 28.19 -10.05 19.13
N PRO A 837 28.01 -10.28 20.43
CA PRO A 837 29.10 -10.65 21.33
C PRO A 837 29.56 -12.10 21.09
N ASN A 838 30.80 -12.42 21.47
CA ASN A 838 31.36 -13.76 21.28
C ASN A 838 30.68 -14.83 22.12
N SER A 839 30.05 -14.44 23.23
CA SER A 839 29.23 -15.33 24.06
C SER A 839 27.89 -15.74 23.44
N LEU A 840 27.43 -15.07 22.36
CA LEU A 840 26.12 -15.34 21.77
C LEU A 840 26.12 -16.70 21.08
N GLU A 841 25.23 -17.60 21.48
CA GLU A 841 25.15 -18.97 20.97
C GLU A 841 23.99 -19.15 19.96
N ILE A 842 22.85 -18.50 20.19
CA ILE A 842 21.60 -18.74 19.45
C ILE A 842 20.91 -17.43 19.04
N ILE A 843 20.56 -17.35 17.76
CA ILE A 843 19.58 -16.40 17.21
C ILE A 843 18.43 -17.21 16.62
N GLU A 844 17.24 -17.09 17.19
CA GLU A 844 16.05 -17.81 16.72
C GLU A 844 15.39 -17.14 15.49
N ASN A 845 14.29 -17.73 15.04
CA ASN A 845 13.58 -17.36 13.81
C ASN A 845 13.13 -15.90 13.82
N GLU A 846 13.29 -15.22 12.69
CA GLU A 846 12.75 -13.87 12.43
C GLU A 846 13.19 -12.82 13.48
N ALA A 847 14.28 -13.07 14.22
CA ALA A 847 14.75 -12.23 15.32
C ALA A 847 15.04 -10.79 14.91
N PHE A 848 15.62 -10.56 13.73
CA PHE A 848 15.97 -9.25 13.14
C PHE A 848 15.24 -9.02 11.79
N LEU A 849 14.07 -9.62 11.62
CA LEU A 849 13.22 -9.43 10.45
C LEU A 849 12.92 -7.93 10.21
N ASN A 850 13.13 -7.45 8.97
CA ASN A 850 12.92 -6.05 8.55
C ASN A 850 13.78 -5.01 9.30
N CYS A 851 14.97 -5.39 9.76
CA CYS A 851 15.98 -4.45 10.27
C CYS A 851 16.82 -3.88 9.11
N ASN A 852 16.23 -3.00 8.30
CA ASN A 852 16.74 -2.70 6.96
C ASN A 852 18.12 -1.99 6.92
N ASP A 853 18.52 -1.28 7.98
CA ASP A 853 19.71 -0.41 8.00
C ASP A 853 20.95 -1.04 8.67
N MET A 854 20.99 -2.36 8.86
CA MET A 854 22.07 -3.02 9.61
C MET A 854 23.40 -3.15 8.83
N ALA A 855 24.08 -2.03 8.63
CA ALA A 855 25.40 -2.00 8.04
C ALA A 855 26.47 -2.61 8.97
N GLY A 856 27.41 -3.34 8.37
CA GLY A 856 28.61 -3.82 9.06
C GLY A 856 28.38 -4.89 10.14
N LEU A 857 27.32 -5.70 10.02
CA LEU A 857 27.02 -6.81 10.95
C LEU A 857 28.25 -7.71 11.17
N LYS A 858 28.64 -7.87 12.44
CA LYS A 858 29.68 -8.82 12.87
C LYS A 858 29.06 -9.91 13.73
N LEU A 859 29.23 -11.16 13.28
CA LEU A 859 28.79 -12.34 14.01
C LEU A 859 29.83 -12.71 15.07
N GLY A 860 29.38 -12.99 16.30
CA GLY A 860 30.25 -13.39 17.40
C GLY A 860 30.81 -14.80 17.23
N SER A 861 32.02 -15.06 17.74
CA SER A 861 32.73 -16.33 17.49
C SER A 861 32.05 -17.58 18.06
N GLY A 862 31.18 -17.43 19.07
CA GLY A 862 30.44 -18.52 19.72
C GLY A 862 29.10 -18.86 19.08
N LEU A 863 28.69 -18.18 18.00
CA LEU A 863 27.36 -18.33 17.40
C LEU A 863 27.21 -19.70 16.74
N LYS A 864 26.30 -20.53 17.27
CA LYS A 864 26.02 -21.91 16.82
C LYS A 864 24.87 -21.96 15.82
N THR A 865 23.78 -21.25 16.09
CA THR A 865 22.54 -21.35 15.30
C THR A 865 22.02 -19.99 14.87
N ILE A 866 21.68 -19.88 13.59
CA ILE A 866 20.93 -18.77 12.99
C ILE A 866 19.62 -19.32 12.43
N GLY A 867 18.50 -18.93 13.03
CA GLY A 867 17.17 -19.46 12.71
C GLY A 867 16.56 -18.96 11.39
N GLU A 868 15.39 -19.50 11.07
CA GLU A 868 14.65 -19.21 9.84
C GLU A 868 14.41 -17.71 9.71
N LYS A 869 14.75 -17.11 8.57
CA LYS A 869 14.53 -15.68 8.28
C LYS A 869 15.06 -14.71 9.35
N ALA A 870 16.05 -15.12 10.16
CA ALA A 870 16.58 -14.33 11.27
C ALA A 870 16.95 -12.89 10.88
N PHE A 871 17.47 -12.66 9.67
CA PHE A 871 17.84 -11.37 9.11
C PHE A 871 17.12 -11.08 7.77
N PHE A 872 15.90 -11.60 7.58
CA PHE A 872 15.14 -11.38 6.35
C PHE A 872 14.84 -9.89 6.10
N HIS A 873 14.96 -9.46 4.84
CA HIS A 873 14.87 -8.05 4.40
C HIS A 873 15.91 -7.09 5.03
N ASN A 874 17.09 -7.59 5.41
CA ASN A 874 18.15 -6.72 5.91
C ASN A 874 19.02 -6.16 4.78
N HIS A 875 18.72 -4.94 4.33
CA HIS A 875 19.35 -4.36 3.13
C HIS A 875 20.72 -3.71 3.39
N GLY A 876 21.07 -3.43 4.65
CA GLY A 876 22.34 -2.80 5.03
C GLY A 876 23.54 -3.75 5.09
N ILE A 877 23.33 -5.07 5.21
CA ILE A 877 24.42 -6.04 5.28
C ILE A 877 25.09 -6.17 3.92
N GLU A 878 26.37 -5.80 3.81
CA GLU A 878 27.15 -5.91 2.56
C GLU A 878 28.01 -7.17 2.45
N SER A 879 28.50 -7.68 3.58
CA SER A 879 29.31 -8.90 3.62
C SER A 879 29.11 -9.66 4.91
N LEU A 880 29.24 -10.99 4.85
CA LEU A 880 29.12 -11.88 6.00
C LEU A 880 30.35 -12.78 6.13
N GLU A 881 30.85 -12.90 7.35
CA GLU A 881 31.87 -13.86 7.75
C GLU A 881 31.24 -14.83 8.75
N ILE A 882 31.09 -16.10 8.35
CA ILE A 882 30.43 -17.11 9.18
C ILE A 882 31.42 -17.66 10.22
N PRO A 883 31.13 -17.54 11.53
CA PRO A 883 32.00 -18.02 12.60
C PRO A 883 32.28 -19.52 12.56
N MET A 884 33.44 -19.93 13.06
CA MET A 884 33.87 -21.34 13.11
C MET A 884 32.90 -22.21 13.91
N ALA A 885 32.31 -21.69 14.99
CA ALA A 885 31.40 -22.42 15.85
C ALA A 885 29.99 -22.62 15.25
N THR A 886 29.68 -22.01 14.10
CA THR A 886 28.35 -22.10 13.51
C THR A 886 28.06 -23.52 13.03
N GLU A 887 27.02 -24.12 13.58
CA GLU A 887 26.55 -25.46 13.30
C GLU A 887 25.44 -25.45 12.24
N MET A 888 24.60 -24.41 12.22
CA MET A 888 23.43 -24.32 11.35
C MET A 888 23.05 -22.89 10.98
N ILE A 889 22.73 -22.69 9.70
CA ILE A 889 22.08 -21.48 9.17
C ILE A 889 20.83 -21.94 8.43
N ASP A 890 19.67 -21.54 8.95
CA ASP A 890 18.39 -22.08 8.52
C ASP A 890 17.85 -21.41 7.23
N TYR A 891 16.73 -21.91 6.75
CA TYR A 891 16.01 -21.45 5.56
C TYR A 891 15.85 -19.93 5.57
N ALA A 892 16.24 -19.30 4.45
CA ALA A 892 16.05 -17.88 4.22
C ALA A 892 16.61 -16.94 5.31
N ALA A 893 17.54 -17.40 6.16
CA ALA A 893 18.07 -16.63 7.29
C ALA A 893 18.58 -15.23 6.90
N PHE A 894 19.11 -15.06 5.69
CA PHE A 894 19.56 -13.80 5.11
C PHE A 894 18.87 -13.48 3.79
N ALA A 895 17.67 -14.03 3.55
CA ALA A 895 16.99 -13.79 2.29
C ALA A 895 16.58 -12.31 2.12
N GLU A 896 16.58 -11.86 0.87
CA GLU A 896 16.33 -10.47 0.48
C GLU A 896 17.24 -9.44 1.18
N CYS A 897 18.44 -9.85 1.59
CA CYS A 897 19.51 -8.93 1.95
C CYS A 897 20.07 -8.28 0.69
N LEU A 898 19.37 -7.28 0.15
CA LEU A 898 19.67 -6.67 -1.15
C LEU A 898 21.04 -5.98 -1.23
N GLY A 899 21.66 -5.64 -0.11
CA GLY A 899 23.03 -5.11 -0.04
C GLY A 899 24.13 -6.18 -0.04
N LEU A 900 23.79 -7.44 0.22
CA LEU A 900 24.77 -8.51 0.48
C LEU A 900 25.50 -8.89 -0.81
N LYS A 901 26.81 -8.63 -0.86
CA LYS A 901 27.67 -8.88 -2.03
C LYS A 901 28.59 -10.10 -1.86
N ARG A 902 29.00 -10.41 -0.64
CA ARG A 902 30.00 -11.45 -0.34
C ARG A 902 29.63 -12.26 0.90
N VAL A 903 29.76 -13.59 0.82
CA VAL A 903 29.63 -14.49 1.98
C VAL A 903 30.87 -15.37 2.10
N ALA A 904 31.56 -15.31 3.23
CA ALA A 904 32.71 -16.15 3.55
C ALA A 904 32.31 -17.25 4.55
N LEU A 905 32.34 -18.49 4.09
CA LEU A 905 32.23 -19.69 4.93
C LEU A 905 33.66 -20.05 5.34
N GLY A 906 34.10 -19.64 6.54
CA GLY A 906 35.45 -19.94 7.03
C GLY A 906 35.72 -21.45 7.20
N MET A 907 36.44 -21.86 8.23
CA MET A 907 36.56 -23.29 8.57
C MET A 907 35.22 -23.93 9.02
N SER A 908 34.17 -23.11 9.16
CA SER A 908 32.83 -23.51 9.59
C SER A 908 32.18 -24.52 8.65
N ALA A 909 31.83 -25.68 9.17
CA ALA A 909 31.04 -26.70 8.47
C ALA A 909 29.53 -26.53 8.76
N ALA A 910 29.05 -25.29 8.89
CA ALA A 910 27.65 -24.99 9.19
C ALA A 910 26.70 -25.67 8.17
N LYS A 911 25.67 -26.36 8.66
CA LYS A 911 24.64 -26.91 7.78
C LYS A 911 23.77 -25.76 7.27
N LEU A 912 23.84 -25.50 5.96
CA LEU A 912 22.93 -24.58 5.27
C LEU A 912 21.62 -25.29 4.94
N ILE A 913 20.50 -24.81 5.46
CA ILE A 913 19.15 -25.35 5.18
C ILE A 913 18.52 -24.53 4.04
N ASP A 914 18.06 -25.21 2.99
CA ASP A 914 17.20 -24.69 1.91
C ASP A 914 17.52 -23.26 1.41
N ASN A 915 18.78 -23.02 1.06
CA ASN A 915 19.32 -21.72 0.62
C ASN A 915 19.02 -20.55 1.61
N PRO A 916 19.95 -20.26 2.54
CA PRO A 916 19.80 -19.14 3.47
C PRO A 916 19.82 -17.74 2.82
N PHE A 917 20.22 -17.61 1.55
CA PHE A 917 20.51 -16.33 0.88
C PHE A 917 19.56 -16.02 -0.28
N LEU A 918 18.34 -16.57 -0.26
CA LEU A 918 17.34 -16.38 -1.33
C LEU A 918 17.12 -14.91 -1.66
N GLY A 919 17.12 -14.56 -2.95
CA GLY A 919 16.78 -13.19 -3.38
C GLY A 919 17.79 -12.12 -3.01
N CYS A 920 19.00 -12.47 -2.55
CA CYS A 920 20.10 -11.52 -2.35
C CYS A 920 20.62 -11.03 -3.71
N ALA A 921 19.91 -10.07 -4.32
CA ALA A 921 20.13 -9.63 -5.69
C ALA A 921 21.53 -9.05 -5.97
N ALA A 922 22.24 -8.58 -4.95
CA ALA A 922 23.61 -8.07 -5.06
C ALA A 922 24.69 -9.12 -4.81
N LEU A 923 24.35 -10.37 -4.46
CA LEU A 923 25.32 -11.38 -4.05
C LEU A 923 26.16 -11.81 -5.25
N GLN A 924 27.46 -11.53 -5.22
CA GLN A 924 28.39 -11.75 -6.33
C GLN A 924 29.25 -13.01 -6.16
N SER A 925 29.63 -13.33 -4.92
CA SER A 925 30.54 -14.43 -4.66
C SER A 925 30.42 -15.02 -3.26
N PHE A 926 30.64 -16.34 -3.19
CA PHE A 926 31.02 -17.04 -1.98
C PHE A 926 32.55 -17.15 -1.87
N GLU A 927 33.05 -17.27 -0.65
CA GLU A 927 34.42 -17.64 -0.32
C GLU A 927 34.37 -18.80 0.68
N VAL A 928 35.27 -19.77 0.52
CA VAL A 928 35.31 -20.95 1.38
C VAL A 928 36.76 -21.22 1.79
N ASP A 929 37.01 -21.41 3.08
CA ASP A 929 38.34 -21.78 3.58
C ASP A 929 38.79 -23.14 3.00
N ALA A 930 40.08 -23.28 2.70
CA ALA A 930 40.64 -24.51 2.13
C ALA A 930 40.39 -25.74 3.03
N ASN A 931 40.35 -25.54 4.35
CA ASN A 931 40.11 -26.56 5.35
C ASN A 931 38.63 -26.79 5.66
N ASN A 932 37.70 -26.09 5.00
CA ASN A 932 36.28 -26.38 5.14
C ASN A 932 35.99 -27.82 4.65
N GLU A 933 35.39 -28.64 5.51
CA GLU A 933 35.18 -30.06 5.22
C GLU A 933 33.91 -30.34 4.39
N LYS A 934 32.96 -29.39 4.32
CA LYS A 934 31.66 -29.59 3.67
C LYS A 934 31.49 -28.86 2.36
N TYR A 935 32.09 -27.68 2.22
CA TYR A 935 31.88 -26.81 1.09
C TYR A 935 33.16 -26.55 0.30
N ALA A 936 32.98 -26.22 -0.97
CA ALA A 936 34.01 -25.69 -1.84
C ALA A 936 33.43 -24.55 -2.67
N VAL A 937 34.30 -23.72 -3.23
CA VAL A 937 33.92 -22.66 -4.16
C VAL A 937 34.65 -22.83 -5.48
N GLU A 938 33.93 -22.60 -6.58
CA GLU A 938 34.51 -22.48 -7.93
C GLU A 938 33.89 -21.26 -8.60
N ASN A 939 34.72 -20.32 -9.05
CA ASN A 939 34.29 -19.06 -9.68
C ASN A 939 33.24 -18.26 -8.87
N GLY A 940 33.30 -18.32 -7.54
CA GLY A 940 32.35 -17.66 -6.63
C GLY A 940 31.02 -18.40 -6.43
N THR A 941 30.81 -19.55 -7.08
CA THR A 941 29.64 -20.42 -6.89
C THR A 941 29.91 -21.46 -5.80
N LEU A 942 28.90 -21.72 -4.95
CA LEU A 942 29.02 -22.60 -3.79
C LEU A 942 28.66 -24.05 -4.15
N TYR A 943 29.57 -24.97 -3.81
CA TYR A 943 29.46 -26.41 -4.03
C TYR A 943 29.67 -27.19 -2.73
N ALA A 944 29.28 -28.47 -2.74
CA ALA A 944 29.81 -29.46 -1.82
C ALA A 944 31.33 -29.62 -2.00
N LYS A 945 32.04 -30.09 -0.97
CA LYS A 945 33.51 -30.24 -0.97
C LYS A 945 34.05 -31.09 -2.12
N ASP A 946 33.28 -32.10 -2.53
CA ASP A 946 33.59 -33.01 -3.64
C ASP A 946 33.04 -32.55 -5.00
N TYR A 947 32.46 -31.35 -5.05
CA TYR A 947 31.82 -30.73 -6.23
C TYR A 947 30.62 -31.51 -6.79
N THR A 948 30.11 -32.53 -6.10
CA THR A 948 29.00 -33.34 -6.62
C THR A 948 27.64 -32.67 -6.51
N THR A 949 27.51 -31.66 -5.65
CA THR A 949 26.28 -30.89 -5.47
C THR A 949 26.58 -29.39 -5.59
N LEU A 950 25.84 -28.70 -6.45
CA LEU A 950 25.84 -27.24 -6.52
C LEU A 950 24.77 -26.71 -5.56
N TYR A 951 25.19 -25.95 -4.54
CA TYR A 951 24.27 -25.42 -3.54
C TYR A 951 23.67 -24.08 -3.95
N ILE A 952 24.50 -23.10 -4.30
CA ILE A 952 24.03 -21.73 -4.54
C ILE A 952 24.86 -21.07 -5.64
N TYR A 953 24.17 -20.56 -6.66
CA TYR A 953 24.70 -19.60 -7.62
C TYR A 953 24.38 -18.16 -7.18
N PRO A 954 25.38 -17.26 -7.10
CA PRO A 954 25.15 -15.88 -6.66
C PRO A 954 24.26 -15.08 -7.64
N ASN A 955 23.12 -14.56 -7.18
CA ASN A 955 22.14 -13.84 -8.02
C ASN A 955 22.70 -12.58 -8.70
N GLY A 956 23.59 -11.87 -8.02
CA GLY A 956 24.20 -10.61 -8.47
C GLY A 956 25.43 -10.79 -9.35
N LYS A 957 25.80 -12.02 -9.69
CA LYS A 957 26.92 -12.31 -10.59
C LYS A 957 26.63 -11.75 -11.99
N ASN A 958 27.60 -11.03 -12.55
CA ASN A 958 27.48 -10.40 -13.87
C ASN A 958 27.72 -11.39 -15.03
N ASP A 959 28.19 -12.59 -14.73
CA ASP A 959 28.46 -13.62 -15.73
C ASP A 959 27.14 -14.10 -16.35
N LYS A 960 27.04 -13.89 -17.67
CA LYS A 960 25.89 -14.34 -18.46
C LYS A 960 25.92 -15.83 -18.77
N ASN A 961 27.09 -16.44 -18.70
CA ASN A 961 27.31 -17.84 -19.01
C ASN A 961 27.85 -18.57 -17.80
N PHE A 962 27.32 -19.75 -17.52
CA PHE A 962 27.77 -20.60 -16.44
C PHE A 962 27.95 -22.05 -16.91
N THR A 963 29.12 -22.63 -16.62
CA THR A 963 29.41 -24.04 -16.87
C THR A 963 29.60 -24.75 -15.54
N MET A 964 28.79 -25.79 -15.30
CA MET A 964 28.88 -26.58 -14.07
C MET A 964 30.19 -27.37 -14.02
N ASN A 965 30.76 -27.51 -12.82
CA ASN A 965 31.87 -28.44 -12.57
C ASN A 965 31.54 -29.85 -13.09
N ALA A 966 32.50 -30.51 -13.73
CA ALA A 966 32.30 -31.79 -14.40
C ALA A 966 31.86 -32.94 -13.46
N SER A 967 32.08 -32.80 -12.15
CA SER A 967 31.67 -33.77 -11.14
C SER A 967 30.24 -33.53 -10.61
N THR A 968 29.61 -32.41 -10.97
CA THR A 968 28.29 -32.01 -10.44
C THR A 968 27.23 -33.02 -10.88
N LYS A 969 26.55 -33.64 -9.92
CA LYS A 969 25.45 -34.59 -10.12
C LYS A 969 24.10 -33.95 -9.80
N LYS A 970 24.05 -33.19 -8.71
CA LYS A 970 22.85 -32.58 -8.18
C LYS A 970 22.92 -31.05 -8.22
N VAL A 971 21.83 -30.42 -8.62
CA VAL A 971 21.58 -28.99 -8.37
C VAL A 971 20.63 -28.91 -7.18
N ALA A 972 21.02 -28.23 -6.11
CA ALA A 972 20.21 -28.16 -4.88
C ALA A 972 18.94 -27.32 -5.05
N ASP A 973 18.06 -27.41 -4.05
CA ASP A 973 16.83 -26.63 -3.96
C ASP A 973 17.17 -25.13 -4.03
N PHE A 974 16.44 -24.41 -4.88
CA PHE A 974 16.59 -22.97 -5.08
C PHE A 974 18.00 -22.49 -5.48
N ALA A 975 18.86 -23.36 -6.02
CA ALA A 975 20.26 -23.02 -6.28
C ALA A 975 20.47 -21.84 -7.24
N PHE A 976 19.57 -21.62 -8.21
CA PHE A 976 19.59 -20.49 -9.15
C PHE A 976 18.36 -19.57 -8.98
N TRP A 977 17.74 -19.54 -7.80
CA TRP A 977 16.52 -18.77 -7.55
C TRP A 977 16.64 -17.31 -8.04
N TYR A 978 15.78 -16.91 -8.99
CA TYR A 978 15.71 -15.55 -9.54
C TYR A 978 17.02 -15.00 -10.13
N CYS A 979 17.87 -15.87 -10.70
CA CYS A 979 19.08 -15.44 -11.41
C CYS A 979 18.77 -14.81 -12.78
N LYS A 980 18.25 -13.58 -12.79
CA LYS A 980 17.78 -12.89 -14.01
C LYS A 980 18.88 -12.53 -15.01
N ASN A 981 20.12 -12.35 -14.55
CA ASN A 981 21.26 -12.00 -15.40
C ASN A 981 21.86 -13.19 -16.14
N LEU A 982 21.54 -14.42 -15.70
CA LEU A 982 22.08 -15.64 -16.27
C LEU A 982 21.35 -15.96 -17.57
N GLU A 983 22.09 -16.00 -18.67
CA GLU A 983 21.56 -16.24 -20.02
C GLU A 983 21.82 -17.67 -20.51
N LYS A 984 22.96 -18.26 -20.11
CA LYS A 984 23.38 -19.59 -20.56
C LYS A 984 23.86 -20.49 -19.44
N VAL A 985 23.42 -21.74 -19.44
CA VAL A 985 23.88 -22.78 -18.51
C VAL A 985 24.30 -24.02 -19.27
N GLU A 986 25.53 -24.48 -19.00
CA GLU A 986 26.06 -25.76 -19.46
C GLU A 986 26.11 -26.73 -18.28
N PHE A 987 25.32 -27.80 -18.37
CA PHE A 987 25.22 -28.84 -17.36
C PHE A 987 26.42 -29.78 -17.39
N SER A 988 26.72 -30.33 -16.22
CA SER A 988 27.75 -31.35 -16.03
C SER A 988 27.43 -32.65 -16.78
N PRO A 989 28.43 -33.38 -17.29
CA PRO A 989 28.22 -34.74 -17.83
C PRO A 989 27.76 -35.74 -16.77
N ALA A 990 27.97 -35.45 -15.48
CA ALA A 990 27.51 -36.29 -14.38
C ALA A 990 26.11 -35.91 -13.84
N PHE A 991 25.47 -34.87 -14.40
CA PHE A 991 24.20 -34.33 -13.92
C PHE A 991 23.07 -35.37 -13.96
N ASN A 992 22.37 -35.57 -12.85
CA ASN A 992 21.30 -36.57 -12.75
C ASN A 992 20.16 -36.23 -11.78
N GLU A 993 20.22 -35.10 -11.06
CA GLU A 993 19.21 -34.77 -10.05
C GLU A 993 18.92 -33.26 -9.96
N PHE A 994 17.64 -32.90 -10.02
CA PHE A 994 17.14 -31.55 -9.73
C PHE A 994 16.65 -31.43 -8.29
N GLY A 995 16.98 -30.31 -7.67
CA GLY A 995 16.35 -29.83 -6.45
C GLY A 995 15.07 -29.04 -6.70
N TYR A 996 14.32 -28.79 -5.64
CA TYR A 996 13.05 -28.06 -5.67
C TYR A 996 13.25 -26.64 -6.22
N ARG A 997 12.49 -26.27 -7.26
CA ARG A 997 12.50 -24.93 -7.89
C ARG A 997 13.91 -24.40 -8.24
N ALA A 998 14.83 -25.30 -8.61
CA ALA A 998 16.24 -24.98 -8.80
C ALA A 998 16.54 -23.81 -9.76
N PHE A 999 15.75 -23.61 -10.82
CA PHE A 999 15.90 -22.53 -11.81
C PHE A 999 14.72 -21.55 -11.86
N CYS A 1000 13.86 -21.55 -10.82
CA CYS A 1000 12.68 -20.69 -10.77
C CYS A 1000 13.10 -19.20 -10.82
N GLY A 1001 12.43 -18.41 -11.66
CA GLY A 1001 12.66 -16.97 -11.83
C GLY A 1001 13.84 -16.60 -12.73
N CYS A 1002 14.53 -17.56 -13.36
CA CYS A 1002 15.66 -17.33 -14.27
C CYS A 1002 15.25 -16.79 -15.66
N SER A 1003 14.50 -15.70 -15.69
CA SER A 1003 13.88 -15.15 -16.91
C SER A 1003 14.86 -14.71 -18.02
N GLY A 1004 16.15 -14.59 -17.73
CA GLY A 1004 17.20 -14.28 -18.71
C GLY A 1004 17.69 -15.49 -19.52
N LEU A 1005 17.41 -16.73 -19.06
CA LEU A 1005 17.91 -17.93 -19.69
C LEU A 1005 17.37 -18.09 -21.12
N ASN A 1006 18.29 -18.10 -22.08
CA ASN A 1006 18.02 -18.27 -23.51
C ASN A 1006 18.78 -19.44 -24.14
N SER A 1007 19.73 -20.06 -23.41
CA SER A 1007 20.43 -21.25 -23.88
C SER A 1007 20.78 -22.21 -22.75
N LEU A 1008 20.46 -23.49 -22.93
CA LEU A 1008 20.84 -24.58 -22.05
C LEU A 1008 21.62 -25.62 -22.86
N THR A 1009 22.70 -26.15 -22.30
CA THR A 1009 23.46 -27.26 -22.91
C THR A 1009 23.51 -28.42 -21.93
N VAL A 1010 22.96 -29.57 -22.32
CA VAL A 1010 22.95 -30.78 -21.50
C VAL A 1010 23.86 -31.83 -22.13
N LYS A 1011 24.61 -32.56 -21.30
CA LYS A 1011 25.61 -33.55 -21.74
C LYS A 1011 25.17 -35.00 -21.57
N THR A 1012 24.01 -35.23 -20.95
CA THR A 1012 23.46 -36.57 -20.71
C THR A 1012 22.60 -37.01 -21.89
N SER A 1013 22.77 -38.26 -22.34
CA SER A 1013 21.97 -38.82 -23.44
C SER A 1013 20.52 -39.12 -23.02
N ALA A 1014 20.29 -39.40 -21.73
CA ALA A 1014 18.96 -39.49 -21.14
C ALA A 1014 18.56 -38.16 -20.47
N PRO A 1015 17.31 -37.70 -20.64
CA PRO A 1015 16.81 -36.51 -19.96
C PRO A 1015 16.68 -36.77 -18.46
N VAL A 1016 17.20 -35.85 -17.65
CA VAL A 1016 16.98 -35.83 -16.20
C VAL A 1016 15.59 -35.27 -15.93
N GLU A 1017 14.71 -36.05 -15.30
CA GLU A 1017 13.35 -35.61 -15.01
C GLU A 1017 13.26 -34.85 -13.68
N ASN A 1018 12.48 -33.77 -13.67
CA ASN A 1018 12.09 -33.03 -12.48
C ASN A 1018 11.26 -33.94 -11.55
N PRO A 1019 11.71 -34.30 -10.34
CA PRO A 1019 10.94 -35.21 -9.48
C PRO A 1019 9.71 -34.54 -8.84
N TYR A 1020 9.55 -33.23 -8.96
CA TYR A 1020 8.49 -32.45 -8.33
C TYR A 1020 7.31 -32.17 -9.27
N THR A 1021 6.18 -31.79 -8.67
CA THR A 1021 4.98 -31.32 -9.39
C THR A 1021 5.10 -29.87 -9.85
N ASP A 1022 5.83 -29.05 -9.08
CA ASP A 1022 6.18 -27.67 -9.44
C ASP A 1022 7.15 -27.63 -10.62
N ASP A 1023 7.11 -26.54 -11.39
CA ASP A 1023 8.01 -26.33 -12.50
C ASP A 1023 9.40 -25.83 -12.02
N VAL A 1024 10.44 -26.65 -12.22
CA VAL A 1024 11.84 -26.30 -11.94
C VAL A 1024 12.33 -25.09 -12.75
N PHE A 1025 11.78 -24.85 -13.94
CA PHE A 1025 12.10 -23.73 -14.84
C PHE A 1025 10.98 -22.68 -14.87
N GLU A 1026 10.16 -22.57 -13.82
CA GLU A 1026 9.12 -21.55 -13.72
C GLU A 1026 9.70 -20.15 -14.00
N GLY A 1027 9.11 -19.42 -14.94
CA GLY A 1027 9.58 -18.09 -15.35
C GLY A 1027 10.67 -18.06 -16.44
N VAL A 1028 11.12 -19.20 -16.96
CA VAL A 1028 11.99 -19.29 -18.15
C VAL A 1028 11.13 -19.37 -19.43
N LYS A 1029 11.52 -18.63 -20.48
CA LYS A 1029 10.84 -18.65 -21.80
C LYS A 1029 11.30 -19.83 -22.65
N ARG A 1030 10.79 -21.03 -22.34
CA ARG A 1030 11.22 -22.32 -22.91
C ARG A 1030 11.19 -22.35 -24.43
N GLU A 1031 10.13 -21.82 -25.04
CA GLU A 1031 9.90 -21.79 -26.48
C GLU A 1031 10.98 -21.02 -27.25
N THR A 1032 11.61 -20.04 -26.61
CA THR A 1032 12.73 -19.26 -27.18
C THR A 1032 14.10 -19.71 -26.66
N CYS A 1033 14.14 -20.51 -25.58
CA CYS A 1033 15.36 -20.97 -24.97
C CYS A 1033 15.88 -22.21 -25.70
N THR A 1034 17.08 -22.08 -26.28
CA THR A 1034 17.69 -23.16 -27.08
C THR A 1034 18.26 -24.22 -26.14
N LEU A 1035 17.71 -25.43 -26.19
CA LEU A 1035 18.22 -26.60 -25.48
C LEU A 1035 19.10 -27.44 -26.40
N THR A 1036 20.41 -27.41 -26.20
CA THR A 1036 21.38 -28.24 -26.91
C THR A 1036 21.57 -29.57 -26.19
N VAL A 1037 21.22 -30.68 -26.84
CA VAL A 1037 21.30 -32.05 -26.28
C VAL A 1037 22.31 -32.90 -27.08
N PRO A 1038 22.85 -34.02 -26.55
CA PRO A 1038 23.79 -34.86 -27.29
C PRO A 1038 23.19 -35.40 -28.61
N ALA A 1039 24.04 -35.61 -29.62
CA ALA A 1039 23.60 -36.16 -30.90
C ALA A 1039 22.88 -37.52 -30.72
N GLY A 1040 21.72 -37.70 -31.36
CA GLY A 1040 20.90 -38.90 -31.27
C GLY A 1040 19.94 -38.94 -30.07
N SER A 1041 19.91 -37.91 -29.22
CA SER A 1041 19.06 -37.86 -28.02
C SER A 1041 17.81 -36.99 -28.14
N LYS A 1042 17.62 -36.26 -29.25
CA LYS A 1042 16.49 -35.33 -29.42
C LYS A 1042 15.14 -35.97 -29.15
N GLN A 1043 14.92 -37.19 -29.65
CA GLN A 1043 13.65 -37.89 -29.46
C GLN A 1043 13.34 -38.15 -27.96
N ALA A 1044 14.36 -38.51 -27.17
CA ALA A 1044 14.19 -38.75 -25.74
C ALA A 1044 13.84 -37.45 -24.99
N TYR A 1045 14.52 -36.34 -25.31
CA TYR A 1045 14.23 -35.04 -24.70
C TYR A 1045 12.88 -34.45 -25.15
N SER A 1046 12.46 -34.68 -26.40
CA SER A 1046 11.13 -34.29 -26.88
C SER A 1046 10.00 -35.10 -26.22
N ALA A 1047 10.28 -36.30 -25.72
CA ALA A 1047 9.32 -37.10 -24.95
C ALA A 1047 9.34 -36.80 -23.43
N SER A 1048 10.34 -36.06 -22.96
CA SER A 1048 10.54 -35.74 -21.55
C SER A 1048 9.42 -34.86 -21.01
N ARG A 1049 8.96 -35.10 -19.76
CA ARG A 1049 8.01 -34.18 -19.12
C ARG A 1049 8.66 -32.82 -18.84
N THR A 1050 9.93 -32.82 -18.49
CA THR A 1050 10.66 -31.64 -18.04
C THR A 1050 11.13 -30.76 -19.20
N TRP A 1051 11.63 -31.38 -20.26
CA TRP A 1051 12.40 -30.68 -21.31
C TRP A 1051 11.65 -30.47 -22.63
N LYS A 1052 10.52 -31.13 -22.85
CA LYS A 1052 9.81 -31.15 -24.16
C LYS A 1052 9.43 -29.79 -24.73
N ASP A 1053 9.21 -28.78 -23.87
CA ASP A 1053 8.71 -27.47 -24.28
C ASP A 1053 9.83 -26.49 -24.66
N PHE A 1054 11.10 -26.91 -24.60
CA PHE A 1054 12.25 -26.11 -25.02
C PHE A 1054 12.46 -26.17 -26.54
N ASN A 1055 13.19 -25.21 -27.10
CA ASN A 1055 13.68 -25.29 -28.48
C ASN A 1055 14.85 -26.29 -28.59
N ILE A 1056 14.54 -27.58 -28.80
CA ILE A 1056 15.52 -28.67 -28.75
C ILE A 1056 16.33 -28.79 -30.07
N VAL A 1057 17.64 -28.60 -29.95
CA VAL A 1057 18.63 -28.81 -31.00
C VAL A 1057 19.61 -29.91 -30.57
N GLU A 1058 20.04 -30.74 -31.51
CA GLU A 1058 21.13 -31.67 -31.24
C GLU A 1058 22.45 -30.93 -31.41
N ALA A 1059 23.38 -31.19 -30.49
CA ALA A 1059 24.77 -30.89 -30.71
C ALA A 1059 25.16 -31.50 -32.07
N THR A 1060 25.77 -30.67 -32.92
CA THR A 1060 26.46 -31.24 -34.08
C THR A 1060 27.43 -32.26 -33.51
N PRO A 1061 27.43 -33.52 -33.98
CA PRO A 1061 28.52 -34.42 -33.64
C PRO A 1061 29.77 -33.62 -33.89
N ASP A 1062 30.68 -33.54 -32.91
CA ASP A 1062 32.05 -33.22 -33.25
C ASP A 1062 32.37 -34.20 -34.36
N ALA A 1063 32.39 -33.70 -35.59
CA ALA A 1063 32.91 -34.45 -36.69
C ALA A 1063 34.38 -34.56 -36.30
N ILE A 1064 34.70 -35.66 -35.62
CA ILE A 1064 35.96 -36.32 -35.84
C ILE A 1064 35.87 -36.78 -37.30
N GLU A 1065 36.00 -35.81 -38.23
CA GLU A 1065 36.45 -36.11 -39.57
C GLU A 1065 37.72 -36.91 -39.36
N SER A 1066 37.72 -38.12 -39.92
CA SER A 1066 38.83 -39.05 -40.00
C SER A 1066 40.19 -38.39 -39.74
N VAL A 1067 40.96 -38.97 -38.81
CA VAL A 1067 42.39 -38.71 -38.60
C VAL A 1067 43.01 -38.19 -39.88
N TYR A 1068 43.48 -36.94 -39.84
CA TYR A 1068 44.18 -36.28 -40.93
C TYR A 1068 45.14 -37.28 -41.59
N SER A 1069 44.85 -37.73 -42.81
CA SER A 1069 45.57 -38.84 -43.46
C SER A 1069 47.02 -38.46 -43.81
N GLU A 1070 47.29 -37.17 -43.96
CA GLU A 1070 48.62 -36.61 -44.17
C GLU A 1070 49.22 -36.11 -42.84
N LYS A 1071 49.71 -37.04 -42.00
CA LYS A 1071 50.32 -36.67 -40.72
C LYS A 1071 51.53 -35.76 -40.94
N PRO A 1072 51.56 -34.53 -40.39
CA PRO A 1072 52.77 -33.74 -40.37
C PRO A 1072 53.84 -34.48 -39.59
N THR A 1073 55.08 -34.38 -40.04
CA THR A 1073 56.23 -34.98 -39.36
C THR A 1073 56.73 -34.00 -38.30
N VAL A 1074 56.81 -34.46 -37.06
CA VAL A 1074 57.37 -33.67 -35.95
C VAL A 1074 58.77 -34.18 -35.67
N GLN A 1075 59.77 -33.35 -35.94
CA GLN A 1075 61.17 -33.61 -35.61
C GLN A 1075 61.55 -32.81 -34.37
N ASN A 1076 61.94 -33.53 -33.33
CA ASN A 1076 62.41 -32.95 -32.08
C ASN A 1076 63.94 -32.87 -32.12
N HIS A 1077 64.49 -31.66 -32.20
CA HIS A 1077 65.92 -31.39 -32.06
C HIS A 1077 66.21 -30.79 -30.69
N GLU A 1078 67.48 -30.81 -30.28
CA GLU A 1078 67.94 -30.36 -28.97
C GLU A 1078 67.43 -28.96 -28.60
N ASN A 1079 67.42 -28.01 -29.55
CA ASN A 1079 66.98 -26.63 -29.31
C ASN A 1079 65.75 -26.20 -30.15
N SER A 1080 65.11 -27.12 -30.90
CA SER A 1080 63.97 -26.74 -31.73
C SER A 1080 63.06 -27.90 -32.08
N ILE A 1081 61.76 -27.64 -32.16
CA ILE A 1081 60.76 -28.58 -32.66
C ILE A 1081 60.37 -28.12 -34.07
N VAL A 1082 60.61 -28.96 -35.08
CA VAL A 1082 60.26 -28.69 -36.47
C VAL A 1082 59.04 -29.53 -36.84
N VAL A 1083 57.99 -28.88 -37.31
CA VAL A 1083 56.76 -29.51 -37.80
C VAL A 1083 56.69 -29.30 -39.30
N SER A 1084 56.81 -30.38 -40.06
CA SER A 1084 56.91 -30.39 -41.53
C SER A 1084 55.75 -31.13 -42.17
N GLY A 1085 55.38 -30.74 -43.39
CA GLY A 1085 54.22 -31.33 -44.09
C GLY A 1085 52.88 -30.84 -43.52
N VAL A 1086 52.84 -29.61 -43.01
CA VAL A 1086 51.61 -28.98 -42.53
C VAL A 1086 50.80 -28.51 -43.73
N ALA A 1087 49.57 -29.00 -43.85
CA ALA A 1087 48.70 -28.63 -44.95
C ALA A 1087 48.30 -27.15 -44.91
N SER A 1088 48.06 -26.57 -46.09
CA SER A 1088 47.80 -25.14 -46.32
C SER A 1088 46.63 -24.54 -45.55
N GLN A 1089 45.70 -25.37 -45.07
CA GLN A 1089 44.56 -24.96 -44.26
C GLN A 1089 44.89 -24.63 -42.80
N PHE A 1090 46.08 -25.02 -42.32
CA PHE A 1090 46.58 -24.64 -41.01
C PHE A 1090 47.60 -23.51 -41.16
N ASN A 1091 47.38 -22.42 -40.44
CA ASN A 1091 48.22 -21.22 -40.53
C ASN A 1091 49.17 -21.07 -39.33
N THR A 1092 48.93 -21.80 -38.24
CA THR A 1092 49.71 -21.69 -37.00
C THR A 1092 49.92 -23.06 -36.33
N VAL A 1093 51.03 -23.20 -35.61
CA VAL A 1093 51.37 -24.35 -34.79
C VAL A 1093 51.62 -23.87 -33.36
N VAL A 1094 50.94 -24.49 -32.39
CA VAL A 1094 50.98 -24.12 -30.98
C VAL A 1094 51.47 -25.29 -30.15
N LEU A 1095 52.39 -25.05 -29.21
CA LEU A 1095 52.85 -26.03 -28.23
C LEU A 1095 52.20 -25.80 -26.88
N TYR A 1096 51.62 -26.85 -26.30
CA TYR A 1096 51.01 -26.87 -24.98
C TYR A 1096 51.71 -27.87 -24.06
N ASN A 1097 51.81 -27.54 -22.77
CA ASN A 1097 52.08 -28.54 -21.75
C ASN A 1097 50.80 -29.35 -21.41
N LEU A 1098 50.92 -30.39 -20.58
CA LEU A 1098 49.78 -31.22 -20.18
C LEU A 1098 48.76 -30.52 -19.26
N THR A 1099 49.09 -29.35 -18.70
CA THR A 1099 48.14 -28.54 -17.92
C THR A 1099 47.35 -27.57 -18.80
N GLY A 1100 47.51 -27.64 -20.13
CA GLY A 1100 46.83 -26.76 -21.10
C GLY A 1100 47.46 -25.37 -21.25
N CYS A 1101 48.63 -25.12 -20.66
CA CYS A 1101 49.35 -23.86 -20.79
C CYS A 1101 50.08 -23.79 -22.13
N LYS A 1102 49.89 -22.68 -22.86
CA LYS A 1102 50.54 -22.40 -24.15
C LYS A 1102 52.00 -22.01 -23.91
N LEU A 1103 52.94 -22.79 -24.43
CA LEU A 1103 54.37 -22.57 -24.29
C LEU A 1103 54.98 -21.81 -25.48
N ALA A 1104 54.47 -22.05 -26.69
CA ALA A 1104 54.95 -21.39 -27.90
C ALA A 1104 53.87 -21.41 -29.00
N GLU A 1105 53.94 -20.46 -29.92
CA GLU A 1105 53.06 -20.38 -31.09
C GLU A 1105 53.83 -19.77 -32.27
N VAL A 1106 53.79 -20.43 -33.41
CA VAL A 1106 54.54 -20.03 -34.62
C VAL A 1106 53.68 -20.17 -35.87
N ALA A 1107 53.88 -19.29 -36.85
CA ALA A 1107 53.21 -19.37 -38.14
C ALA A 1107 53.77 -20.51 -39.00
N VAL A 1108 52.91 -21.10 -39.82
CA VAL A 1108 53.31 -22.08 -40.86
C VAL A 1108 53.78 -21.32 -42.10
N GLN A 1109 55.01 -21.59 -42.54
CA GLN A 1109 55.59 -21.03 -43.76
C GLN A 1109 55.96 -22.16 -44.72
N SER A 1110 55.43 -22.13 -45.94
CA SER A 1110 55.69 -23.14 -46.98
C SER A 1110 55.52 -24.58 -46.48
N GLY A 1111 54.48 -24.83 -45.69
CA GLY A 1111 54.15 -26.15 -45.13
C GLY A 1111 55.03 -26.60 -43.94
N ASN A 1112 55.83 -25.70 -43.36
CA ASN A 1112 56.71 -25.99 -42.24
C ASN A 1112 56.56 -24.95 -41.12
N ALA A 1113 56.80 -25.36 -39.88
CA ALA A 1113 56.83 -24.50 -38.71
C ALA A 1113 57.99 -24.91 -37.80
N ARG A 1114 58.74 -23.94 -37.28
CA ARG A 1114 59.87 -24.19 -36.37
C ARG A 1114 59.62 -23.46 -35.05
N ILE A 1115 59.49 -24.23 -33.98
CA ILE A 1115 59.33 -23.73 -32.61
C ILE A 1115 60.72 -23.75 -31.97
N ASP A 1116 61.14 -22.61 -31.42
CA ASP A 1116 62.28 -22.56 -30.51
C ASP A 1116 61.92 -23.32 -29.23
N ALA A 1117 62.71 -24.34 -28.92
CA ALA A 1117 62.47 -25.23 -27.80
C ALA A 1117 63.56 -25.05 -26.71
N THR A 1118 64.35 -23.98 -26.78
CA THR A 1118 65.33 -23.64 -25.75
C THR A 1118 64.63 -23.44 -24.40
N GLY A 1119 64.96 -24.26 -23.41
CA GLY A 1119 64.36 -24.19 -22.06
C GLY A 1119 63.04 -24.95 -21.86
N VAL A 1120 62.50 -25.64 -22.87
CA VAL A 1120 61.35 -26.55 -22.66
C VAL A 1120 61.88 -27.93 -22.18
N PRO A 1121 61.49 -28.44 -20.99
CA PRO A 1121 62.08 -29.67 -20.44
C PRO A 1121 61.71 -30.95 -21.22
N SER A 1122 62.36 -32.07 -20.90
CA SER A 1122 61.93 -33.39 -21.38
C SER A 1122 60.56 -33.73 -20.79
N GLY A 1123 59.64 -34.22 -21.62
CA GLY A 1123 58.27 -34.42 -21.20
C GLY A 1123 57.31 -34.69 -22.36
N VAL A 1124 56.04 -34.85 -22.01
CA VAL A 1124 54.95 -35.00 -22.98
C VAL A 1124 54.29 -33.64 -23.20
N TYR A 1125 54.12 -33.28 -24.46
CA TYR A 1125 53.52 -32.02 -24.88
C TYR A 1125 52.45 -32.28 -25.94
N VAL A 1126 51.59 -31.30 -26.16
CA VAL A 1126 50.58 -31.32 -27.23
C VAL A 1126 50.94 -30.24 -28.24
N ILE A 1127 51.13 -30.63 -29.49
CA ILE A 1127 51.27 -29.70 -30.62
C ILE A 1127 49.90 -29.57 -31.27
N THR A 1128 49.36 -28.37 -31.36
CA THR A 1128 48.09 -28.09 -32.04
C THR A 1128 48.32 -27.23 -33.28
N LEU A 1129 47.98 -27.77 -34.45
CA LEU A 1129 47.84 -27.03 -35.70
C LEU A 1129 46.51 -26.28 -35.65
N ARG A 1130 46.50 -24.99 -35.95
CA ARG A 1130 45.30 -24.15 -35.98
C ARG A 1130 45.13 -23.54 -37.36
N GLY A 1131 43.88 -23.50 -37.82
CA GLY A 1131 43.42 -22.82 -39.02
C GLY A 1131 42.13 -22.07 -38.73
N ALA A 1132 41.65 -21.26 -39.68
CA ALA A 1132 40.53 -20.33 -39.47
C ALA A 1132 39.21 -21.01 -39.03
N LYS A 1133 39.03 -22.31 -39.31
CA LYS A 1133 37.82 -23.09 -38.97
C LYS A 1133 38.11 -24.49 -38.41
N ARG A 1134 39.38 -24.87 -38.21
CA ARG A 1134 39.79 -26.25 -37.89
C ARG A 1134 41.01 -26.26 -36.96
N SER A 1135 41.14 -27.30 -36.15
CA SER A 1135 42.36 -27.57 -35.38
C SER A 1135 42.67 -29.06 -35.34
N CYS A 1136 43.96 -29.41 -35.24
CA CYS A 1136 44.42 -30.79 -35.13
C CYS A 1136 45.54 -30.87 -34.09
N SER A 1137 45.47 -31.83 -33.17
CA SER A 1137 46.45 -31.99 -32.10
C SER A 1137 47.26 -33.28 -32.22
N LEU A 1138 48.55 -33.19 -31.95
CA LEU A 1138 49.54 -34.26 -32.02
C LEU A 1138 50.25 -34.37 -30.66
N LYS A 1139 50.48 -35.60 -30.21
CA LYS A 1139 51.35 -35.84 -29.05
C LYS A 1139 52.82 -35.68 -29.46
N LEU A 1140 53.55 -34.82 -28.77
CA LEU A 1140 55.01 -34.75 -28.82
C LEU A 1140 55.58 -35.38 -27.55
N ILE A 1141 56.57 -36.26 -27.71
CA ILE A 1141 57.41 -36.71 -26.60
C ILE A 1141 58.79 -36.12 -26.83
N ARG A 1142 59.18 -35.17 -25.98
CA ARG A 1142 60.53 -34.62 -25.98
C ARG A 1142 61.39 -35.44 -25.03
N ARG A 1143 62.37 -36.14 -25.59
CA ARG A 1143 63.37 -36.90 -24.84
C ARG A 1143 64.49 -35.98 -24.42
#